data_AF-A0A067CHQ7-F1
#
_entry.id   AF-A0A067CHQ7-F1
#
_cell.length_a   1.000
_cell.length_b   1.000
_cell.length_c   1.000
_cell.angle_alpha   90.00
_cell.angle_beta   90.00
_cell.angle_gamma   90.00
#
_symmetry.space_group_name_H-M   'P 1'
#
loop_
_entity.id
_entity.type
_entity.pdbx_description
1 polymer ?
#
loop_
_entity_poly.entity_id
_entity_poly.type
_entity_poly.pdbx_seq_one_letter_code
_entity_poly.pdbx_strand_id
1 'polypeptide(L)'
;MPSWPRVVGTAHRCLALAAALYVAVSVLRNAAACNAVRLGAFEAPKLANIYTSGLVLAFLLDTAANSTARLPQASILYLDEGAEGAPYTVRTDSCVPFLEDSDLLYNASVALPLVASILPSAATQYLVVDCSFTGRVLGDTTAFKVYAVDAHTVTTVYVQTMGLRRPKAPWQTSCAMATVLSTPLASLEEVHTSSYRSFVSLGFPYEASSSFQEVLLDPTPSYVGSWAATVLATGERLVVAGSEGIYRVSPTVQANTNSYVWLLPGSPVDFIQAIQYTQVGHAIDKSFAWARCLLSATFGLQLVWYWGLSAVIAWRRYRAHRSVWIPDIYACVILQARQYTLLWLCISAADNGWELLEYAIATGNAQQGWSATFVLPDMVFGDLLVVYLSLLDAVASLVHARLHLHVAVLLFVVCFLRQAELSVAVNLERVAATALLRANYLANVQVVGPPTSMTLWTMHPYPTTPTPLLVASYAWFLVALVVGCCYIAAQRLYEQCRSSNINGVVDEPSSRTASLAPAIAIKRASIVPALSRVHEGSHETGTSRRGPHFASVPPSSLTWATVLEAAVPSAARHLAGLVAPITDRRGGELSPSELWSHGYVLLRRSYVVSIHDVGWLALNVLCGRPVARVYGYHLHACNCGLELVDVRRWWHLLELRLDAPRPNFAAEAESLLAQQQKQRAEATKGLQMSMLLLEQHLGLQVDTAMAPVMANQQAIQDECIGMAKCAVQLHQKTVRWKAEHKRFKAQLAELEDFSAWAVQSAKEMEAICGKLEYVCHELSRAAKDDA
;
A
#
# COMPACT_ATOMS: atom_id res chain seq x y z
N MET A 1 29.89 25.88 34.98
CA MET A 1 29.29 24.66 34.41
C MET A 1 27.85 24.95 33.99
N PRO A 2 27.36 24.48 32.84
CA PRO A 2 25.94 24.61 32.49
C PRO A 2 25.11 23.86 33.54
N SER A 3 24.01 24.46 34.00
CA SER A 3 23.10 23.80 34.94
C SER A 3 22.54 22.53 34.30
N TRP A 4 22.47 21.43 35.07
CA TRP A 4 21.96 20.12 34.62
C TRP A 4 20.65 20.20 33.80
N PRO A 5 19.66 21.06 34.14
CA PRO A 5 18.44 21.23 33.35
C PRO A 5 18.66 21.74 31.92
N ARG A 6 19.71 22.55 31.68
CA ARG A 6 20.05 23.05 30.34
C ARG A 6 20.61 21.94 29.45
N VAL A 7 21.47 21.09 30.01
CA VAL A 7 22.06 19.96 29.30
C VAL A 7 20.98 18.97 28.87
N VAL A 8 20.08 18.61 29.80
CA VAL A 8 18.94 17.73 29.53
C VAL A 8 17.99 18.33 28.48
N GLY A 9 17.68 19.63 28.57
CA GLY A 9 16.83 20.30 27.59
C GLY A 9 17.44 20.35 26.18
N THR A 10 18.75 20.60 26.07
CA THR A 10 19.46 20.55 24.77
C THR A 10 19.45 19.13 24.20
N ALA A 11 19.68 18.11 25.03
CA ALA A 11 19.62 16.71 24.60
C ALA A 11 18.24 16.33 24.04
N HIS A 12 17.15 16.68 24.72
CA HIS A 12 15.79 16.44 24.22
C HIS A 12 15.51 17.12 22.88
N ARG A 13 16.08 18.31 22.63
CA ARG A 13 15.94 19.01 21.36
C ARG A 13 16.75 18.36 20.24
N CYS A 14 17.98 17.90 20.51
CA CYS A 14 18.75 17.10 19.55
C CYS A 14 17.97 15.84 19.16
N LEU A 15 17.40 15.13 20.14
CA LEU A 15 16.61 13.94 19.90
C LEU A 15 15.31 14.23 19.15
N ALA A 16 14.62 15.34 19.47
CA ALA A 16 13.44 15.76 18.73
C ALA A 16 13.77 16.12 17.27
N LEU A 17 14.90 16.80 17.03
CA LEU A 17 15.40 17.08 15.68
C LEU A 17 15.70 15.80 14.90
N ALA A 18 16.38 14.84 15.53
CA ALA A 18 16.67 13.54 14.94
C ALA A 18 15.38 12.74 14.64
N ALA A 19 14.41 12.76 15.56
CA ALA A 19 13.11 12.13 15.36
C ALA A 19 12.30 12.77 14.23
N ALA A 20 12.31 14.10 14.11
CA ALA A 20 11.67 14.81 13.00
C ALA A 20 12.30 14.45 11.65
N LEU A 21 13.63 14.34 11.59
CA LEU A 21 14.33 13.87 10.39
C LEU A 21 13.99 12.41 10.07
N TYR A 22 13.91 11.55 11.09
CA TYR A 22 13.49 10.17 10.92
C TYR A 22 12.07 10.08 10.33
N VAL A 23 11.10 10.83 10.87
CA VAL A 23 9.75 10.93 10.30
C VAL A 23 9.78 11.38 8.84
N ALA A 24 10.59 12.40 8.51
CA ALA A 24 10.72 12.88 7.13
C ALA A 24 11.27 11.79 6.18
N VAL A 25 12.31 11.07 6.60
CA VAL A 25 12.89 9.96 5.82
C VAL A 25 11.87 8.83 5.66
N SER A 26 11.16 8.45 6.72
CA SER A 26 10.13 7.41 6.67
C SER A 26 8.99 7.75 5.73
N VAL A 27 8.51 9.00 5.73
CA VAL A 27 7.47 9.44 4.78
C VAL A 27 8.00 9.50 3.35
N LEU A 28 9.25 9.92 3.12
CA LEU A 28 9.83 9.91 1.77
C LEU A 28 10.04 8.47 1.25
N ARG A 29 10.36 7.52 2.13
CA ARG A 29 10.36 6.09 1.80
C ARG A 29 8.97 5.59 1.46
N ASN A 30 7.94 5.98 2.21
CA ASN A 30 6.55 5.72 1.85
C ASN A 30 6.22 6.25 0.44
N ALA A 31 6.58 7.51 0.14
CA ALA A 31 6.36 8.09 -1.18
C ALA A 31 7.05 7.27 -2.30
N ALA A 32 8.30 6.85 -2.08
CA ALA A 32 9.04 6.02 -3.01
C ALA A 32 8.38 4.64 -3.20
N ALA A 33 7.91 4.02 -2.11
CA ALA A 33 7.21 2.73 -2.14
C ALA A 33 5.86 2.83 -2.86
N CYS A 34 5.07 3.88 -2.59
CA CYS A 34 3.84 4.18 -3.31
C CYS A 34 4.10 4.37 -4.81
N ASN A 35 5.18 5.07 -5.19
CA ASN A 35 5.54 5.22 -6.60
C ASN A 35 5.98 3.89 -7.24
N ALA A 36 6.69 3.03 -6.50
CA ALA A 36 7.07 1.71 -6.98
C ALA A 36 5.83 0.84 -7.26
N VAL A 37 4.88 0.78 -6.33
CA VAL A 37 3.62 0.05 -6.51
C VAL A 37 2.77 0.65 -7.64
N ARG A 38 2.74 1.98 -7.78
CA ARG A 38 2.06 2.63 -8.91
C ARG A 38 2.59 2.16 -10.27
N LEU A 39 3.90 1.92 -10.34
CA LEU A 39 4.58 1.46 -11.56
C LEU A 39 4.56 -0.08 -11.72
N GLY A 40 4.13 -0.82 -10.69
CA GLY A 40 4.24 -2.27 -10.61
C GLY A 40 5.56 -2.66 -9.94
N ALA A 41 5.53 -2.85 -8.62
CA ALA A 41 6.69 -3.27 -7.85
C ALA A 41 6.87 -4.79 -7.92
N PHE A 42 8.11 -5.26 -7.89
CA PHE A 42 8.46 -6.67 -7.89
C PHE A 42 9.32 -7.01 -6.68
N GLU A 43 9.08 -8.16 -6.07
CA GLU A 43 9.95 -8.75 -5.06
C GLU A 43 11.17 -9.40 -5.72
N ALA A 44 12.28 -9.54 -4.99
CA ALA A 44 13.35 -10.43 -5.41
C ALA A 44 12.86 -11.89 -5.40
N PRO A 45 13.37 -12.75 -6.31
CA PRO A 45 13.07 -14.18 -6.28
C PRO A 45 13.42 -14.77 -4.93
N LYS A 46 12.48 -15.52 -4.36
CA LYS A 46 12.70 -16.32 -3.16
C LYS A 46 12.28 -17.76 -3.39
N LEU A 47 12.95 -18.67 -2.70
CA LEU A 47 12.50 -20.05 -2.63
C LEU A 47 11.14 -20.07 -1.93
N ALA A 48 10.21 -20.82 -2.50
CA ALA A 48 8.85 -20.95 -2.00
C ALA A 48 8.60 -22.40 -1.53
N ASN A 49 7.39 -22.90 -1.73
CA ASN A 49 7.00 -24.25 -1.34
C ASN A 49 7.93 -25.31 -1.95
N ILE A 50 8.07 -26.43 -1.25
CA ILE A 50 8.82 -27.61 -1.70
C ILE A 50 7.86 -28.79 -1.63
N TYR A 51 7.63 -29.46 -2.77
CA TYR A 51 6.83 -30.68 -2.80
C TYR A 51 7.75 -31.89 -2.83
N THR A 52 7.72 -32.70 -1.78
CA THR A 52 8.61 -33.84 -1.60
C THR A 52 7.89 -35.17 -1.88
N SER A 53 8.63 -36.15 -2.36
CA SER A 53 8.26 -37.55 -2.56
C SER A 53 9.22 -38.41 -1.74
N GLY A 54 8.76 -38.93 -0.61
CA GLY A 54 9.61 -39.58 0.39
C GLY A 54 9.90 -41.06 0.13
N LEU A 55 9.01 -41.76 -0.58
CA LEU A 55 9.03 -43.22 -0.69
C LEU A 55 9.69 -43.70 -1.98
N VAL A 56 9.56 -42.92 -3.06
CA VAL A 56 9.99 -43.34 -4.40
C VAL A 56 11.47 -43.67 -4.50
N LEU A 57 12.35 -42.94 -3.80
CA LEU A 57 13.80 -43.18 -3.95
C LEU A 57 14.20 -44.55 -3.42
N ALA A 58 13.67 -44.94 -2.25
CA ALA A 58 13.92 -46.27 -1.68
C ALA A 58 13.41 -47.37 -2.63
N PHE A 59 12.22 -47.19 -3.20
CA PHE A 59 11.66 -48.11 -4.19
C PHE A 59 12.52 -48.25 -5.44
N LEU A 60 13.03 -47.15 -5.98
CA LEU A 60 13.87 -47.17 -7.18
C LEU A 60 15.22 -47.85 -6.92
N LEU A 61 15.83 -47.62 -5.76
CA LEU A 61 17.09 -48.28 -5.37
C LEU A 61 16.91 -49.78 -5.17
N ASP A 62 15.83 -50.21 -4.51
CA ASP A 62 15.51 -51.63 -4.34
C ASP A 62 15.22 -52.31 -5.69
N THR A 63 14.55 -51.61 -6.61
CA THR A 63 14.27 -52.10 -7.97
C THR A 63 15.56 -52.21 -8.79
N ALA A 64 16.49 -51.26 -8.64
CA ALA A 64 17.80 -51.31 -9.29
C ALA A 64 18.66 -52.48 -8.77
N ALA A 65 18.63 -52.73 -7.45
CA ALA A 65 19.36 -53.83 -6.82
C ALA A 65 18.76 -55.20 -7.16
N ASN A 66 17.43 -55.33 -7.23
CA ASN A 66 16.70 -56.57 -7.46
C ASN A 66 16.03 -56.62 -8.84
N SER A 67 16.82 -56.45 -9.90
CA SER A 67 16.36 -56.48 -11.31
C SER A 67 15.63 -57.76 -11.76
N THR A 68 15.54 -58.80 -10.91
CA THR A 68 14.81 -60.05 -11.16
C THR A 68 13.46 -60.15 -10.42
N ALA A 69 13.15 -59.23 -9.50
CA ALA A 69 11.90 -59.22 -8.79
C ALA A 69 10.76 -58.79 -9.73
N ARG A 70 9.82 -59.70 -10.00
CA ARG A 70 8.63 -59.37 -10.81
C ARG A 70 7.77 -58.38 -10.04
N LEU A 71 7.68 -57.15 -10.56
CA LEU A 71 6.70 -56.17 -10.10
C LEU A 71 5.26 -56.74 -10.27
N PRO A 72 4.31 -56.34 -9.41
CA PRO A 72 2.92 -56.77 -9.53
C PRO A 72 2.36 -56.45 -10.93
N GLN A 73 1.51 -57.34 -11.48
CA GLN A 73 0.82 -57.09 -12.74
C GLN A 73 -0.31 -56.08 -12.54
N ALA A 74 0.05 -54.80 -12.54
CA ALA A 74 -0.89 -53.68 -12.56
C ALA A 74 -0.34 -52.55 -13.44
N SER A 75 -1.21 -51.78 -14.07
CA SER A 75 -0.80 -50.61 -14.88
C SER A 75 -0.31 -49.44 -14.01
N ILE A 76 -0.80 -49.35 -12.77
CA ILE A 76 -0.38 -48.37 -11.77
C ILE A 76 -0.03 -49.08 -10.46
N LEU A 77 1.09 -48.68 -9.87
CA LEU A 77 1.57 -49.09 -8.56
C LEU A 77 1.55 -47.89 -7.61
N TYR A 78 1.02 -48.07 -6.42
CA TYR A 78 0.93 -47.04 -5.38
C TYR A 78 1.91 -47.37 -4.26
N LEU A 79 2.78 -46.43 -3.89
CA LEU A 79 3.76 -46.59 -2.80
C LEU A 79 3.22 -45.96 -1.52
N ASP A 80 2.91 -46.78 -0.53
CA ASP A 80 2.50 -46.34 0.81
C ASP A 80 3.64 -46.52 1.82
N GLU A 81 3.52 -45.87 2.99
CA GLU A 81 4.44 -46.08 4.11
C GLU A 81 4.49 -47.56 4.51
N GLY A 82 5.68 -48.07 4.75
CA GLY A 82 5.87 -49.48 5.11
C GLY A 82 5.51 -49.79 6.57
N ALA A 83 5.14 -51.05 6.82
CA ALA A 83 5.04 -51.57 8.19
C ALA A 83 6.44 -51.67 8.84
N GLU A 84 6.51 -51.76 10.18
CA GLU A 84 7.76 -51.76 10.96
C GLU A 84 8.87 -52.62 10.30
N GLY A 85 9.90 -51.96 9.76
CA GLY A 85 11.08 -52.59 9.16
C GLY A 85 11.21 -52.47 7.64
N ALA A 86 10.17 -52.05 6.90
CA ALA A 86 10.24 -51.78 5.46
C ALA A 86 10.05 -50.28 5.16
N PRO A 87 10.85 -49.66 4.26
CA PRO A 87 10.72 -48.23 3.96
C PRO A 87 9.43 -47.88 3.20
N TYR A 88 8.82 -48.83 2.47
CA TYR A 88 7.59 -48.64 1.71
C TYR A 88 6.82 -49.97 1.53
N THR A 89 5.55 -49.88 1.15
CA THR A 89 4.73 -51.00 0.67
C THR A 89 4.13 -50.69 -0.70
N VAL A 90 4.01 -51.69 -1.56
CA VAL A 90 3.45 -51.53 -2.92
C VAL A 90 2.02 -52.04 -2.95
N ARG A 91 1.11 -51.19 -3.42
CA ARG A 91 -0.31 -51.49 -3.64
C ARG A 91 -0.70 -51.33 -5.10
N THR A 92 -1.81 -51.94 -5.48
CA THR A 92 -2.34 -51.93 -6.86
C THR A 92 -3.73 -51.31 -6.97
N ASP A 93 -4.33 -50.90 -5.86
CA ASP A 93 -5.69 -50.37 -5.78
C ASP A 93 -5.70 -48.84 -5.67
N SER A 94 -5.13 -48.28 -4.60
CA SER A 94 -5.07 -46.85 -4.33
C SER A 94 -4.10 -46.53 -3.19
N CYS A 95 -3.81 -45.25 -2.99
CA CYS A 95 -3.05 -44.76 -1.84
C CYS A 95 -3.85 -44.79 -0.54
N VAL A 96 -3.17 -44.91 0.61
CA VAL A 96 -3.79 -44.89 1.94
C VAL A 96 -3.19 -43.78 2.82
N PRO A 97 -4.02 -42.92 3.45
CA PRO A 97 -5.48 -42.83 3.34
C PRO A 97 -5.91 -42.31 1.97
N PHE A 98 -7.06 -42.77 1.47
CA PHE A 98 -7.64 -42.27 0.22
C PHE A 98 -8.17 -40.84 0.41
N LEU A 99 -7.75 -39.92 -0.46
CA LEU A 99 -8.14 -38.50 -0.46
C LEU A 99 -9.03 -38.23 -1.66
N GLU A 100 -10.33 -38.00 -1.42
CA GLU A 100 -11.34 -37.89 -2.48
C GLU A 100 -11.02 -36.82 -3.54
N ASP A 101 -10.41 -35.69 -3.15
CA ASP A 101 -10.12 -34.60 -4.07
C ASP A 101 -8.88 -34.88 -4.95
N SER A 102 -7.77 -35.30 -4.34
CA SER A 102 -6.48 -35.47 -5.04
C SER A 102 -6.29 -36.84 -5.67
N ASP A 103 -6.84 -37.91 -5.10
CA ASP A 103 -6.56 -39.28 -5.58
C ASP A 103 -7.30 -39.61 -6.88
N LEU A 104 -8.32 -38.82 -7.23
CA LEU A 104 -8.94 -38.85 -8.54
C LEU A 104 -7.94 -38.53 -9.67
N LEU A 105 -6.92 -37.70 -9.41
CA LEU A 105 -5.82 -37.45 -10.37
C LEU A 105 -5.03 -38.72 -10.70
N TYR A 106 -4.89 -39.60 -9.71
CA TYR A 106 -4.01 -40.77 -9.77
C TYR A 106 -4.76 -42.04 -10.16
N ASN A 107 -6.06 -41.94 -10.46
CA ASN A 107 -6.85 -43.05 -10.99
C ASN A 107 -6.39 -43.38 -12.43
N ALA A 108 -6.42 -44.67 -12.78
CA ALA A 108 -6.04 -45.16 -14.09
C ALA A 108 -6.79 -44.49 -15.26
N SER A 109 -8.04 -44.12 -15.05
CA SER A 109 -8.86 -43.42 -16.06
C SER A 109 -8.36 -42.03 -16.42
N VAL A 110 -7.53 -41.39 -15.56
CA VAL A 110 -7.01 -40.04 -15.80
C VAL A 110 -5.50 -39.99 -15.92
N ALA A 111 -4.78 -40.66 -15.03
CA ALA A 111 -3.33 -40.69 -15.03
C ALA A 111 -2.75 -41.31 -16.31
N LEU A 112 -3.31 -42.45 -16.78
CA LEU A 112 -2.80 -43.12 -17.98
C LEU A 112 -2.99 -42.29 -19.26
N PRO A 113 -4.18 -41.73 -19.57
CA PRO A 113 -4.33 -40.86 -20.73
C PRO A 113 -3.47 -39.60 -20.67
N LEU A 114 -3.35 -38.97 -19.49
CA LEU A 114 -2.53 -37.78 -19.29
C LEU A 114 -1.05 -38.08 -19.59
N VAL A 115 -0.51 -39.15 -19.02
CA VAL A 115 0.89 -39.55 -19.23
C VAL A 115 1.11 -39.99 -20.68
N ALA A 116 0.19 -40.74 -21.28
CA ALA A 116 0.28 -41.16 -22.68
C ALA A 116 0.30 -39.97 -23.66
N SER A 117 -0.37 -38.87 -23.31
CA SER A 117 -0.37 -37.64 -24.13
C SER A 117 0.97 -36.89 -24.12
N ILE A 118 1.79 -37.08 -23.08
CA ILE A 118 3.12 -36.47 -22.93
C ILE A 118 4.21 -37.45 -23.42
N LEU A 119 4.06 -38.72 -23.06
CA LEU A 119 4.98 -39.83 -23.35
C LEU A 119 4.23 -40.96 -24.07
N PRO A 120 4.16 -40.94 -25.41
CA PRO A 120 3.51 -42.00 -26.19
C PRO A 120 4.14 -43.39 -25.94
N SER A 121 5.42 -43.43 -25.56
CA SER A 121 6.17 -44.65 -25.22
C SER A 121 5.88 -45.20 -23.81
N ALA A 122 5.06 -44.54 -23.00
CA ALA A 122 4.74 -44.99 -21.64
C ALA A 122 3.82 -46.24 -21.61
N ALA A 123 3.26 -46.67 -22.75
CA ALA A 123 2.37 -47.83 -22.83
C ALA A 123 3.01 -49.16 -22.39
N THR A 124 4.34 -49.24 -22.34
CA THR A 124 5.09 -50.45 -21.92
C THR A 124 5.69 -50.32 -20.52
N GLN A 125 5.46 -49.22 -19.81
CA GLN A 125 6.09 -48.91 -18.53
C GLN A 125 5.09 -49.01 -17.37
N TYR A 126 5.57 -49.34 -16.17
CA TYR A 126 4.75 -49.30 -14.96
C TYR A 126 4.65 -47.87 -14.47
N LEU A 127 3.43 -47.36 -14.25
CA LEU A 127 3.25 -46.07 -13.60
C LEU A 127 3.35 -46.26 -12.09
N VAL A 128 4.23 -45.52 -11.44
CA VAL A 128 4.41 -45.54 -9.99
C VAL A 128 3.98 -44.19 -9.42
N VAL A 129 3.11 -44.24 -8.42
CA VAL A 129 2.59 -43.10 -7.67
C VAL A 129 3.16 -43.15 -6.26
N ASP A 130 3.84 -42.09 -5.85
CA ASP A 130 4.30 -41.95 -4.47
C ASP A 130 3.18 -41.35 -3.62
N CYS A 131 2.59 -42.14 -2.73
CA CYS A 131 1.47 -41.69 -1.89
C CYS A 131 1.90 -40.68 -0.82
N SER A 132 3.20 -40.57 -0.53
CA SER A 132 3.75 -39.53 0.35
C SER A 132 3.95 -38.18 -0.33
N PHE A 133 3.67 -38.06 -1.64
CA PHE A 133 3.90 -36.84 -2.39
C PHE A 133 3.14 -35.65 -1.77
N THR A 134 3.87 -34.59 -1.39
CA THR A 134 3.28 -33.44 -0.67
C THR A 134 2.11 -32.80 -1.40
N GLY A 135 2.17 -32.67 -2.73
CA GLY A 135 1.05 -32.10 -3.51
C GLY A 135 -0.23 -32.91 -3.35
N ARG A 136 -0.13 -34.26 -3.33
CA ARG A 136 -1.24 -35.16 -3.04
C ARG A 136 -1.74 -34.97 -1.61
N VAL A 137 -0.86 -35.03 -0.61
CA VAL A 137 -1.22 -34.94 0.82
C VAL A 137 -1.89 -33.60 1.16
N LEU A 138 -1.50 -32.51 0.49
CA LEU A 138 -2.10 -31.19 0.65
C LEU A 138 -3.44 -31.03 -0.10
N GLY A 139 -3.85 -32.00 -0.90
CA GLY A 139 -5.04 -31.90 -1.75
C GLY A 139 -4.85 -30.94 -2.94
N ASP A 140 -3.61 -30.67 -3.36
CA ASP A 140 -3.32 -29.77 -4.48
C ASP A 140 -3.60 -30.48 -5.81
N THR A 141 -4.77 -30.20 -6.37
CA THR A 141 -5.20 -30.73 -7.67
C THR A 141 -4.60 -29.99 -8.86
N THR A 142 -3.74 -28.98 -8.66
CA THR A 142 -3.12 -28.21 -9.74
C THR A 142 -1.77 -28.79 -10.18
N ALA A 143 -1.20 -29.69 -9.37
CA ALA A 143 0.08 -30.35 -9.59
C ALA A 143 -0.07 -31.87 -9.60
N PHE A 144 0.59 -32.52 -10.55
CA PHE A 144 0.56 -33.97 -10.74
C PHE A 144 1.98 -34.49 -10.92
N LYS A 145 2.37 -35.51 -10.16
CA LYS A 145 3.71 -36.11 -10.21
C LYS A 145 3.63 -37.63 -10.21
N VAL A 146 4.23 -38.25 -11.21
CA VAL A 146 4.28 -39.72 -11.36
C VAL A 146 5.60 -40.17 -11.97
N TYR A 147 5.91 -41.45 -11.80
CA TYR A 147 7.14 -42.05 -12.27
C TYR A 147 6.82 -43.21 -13.21
N ALA A 148 7.21 -43.11 -14.47
CA ALA A 148 7.13 -44.24 -15.39
C ALA A 148 8.42 -45.06 -15.28
N VAL A 149 8.31 -46.28 -14.78
CA VAL A 149 9.45 -47.16 -14.49
C VAL A 149 9.46 -48.34 -15.45
N ASP A 150 10.62 -48.57 -16.05
CA ASP A 150 10.95 -49.74 -16.86
C ASP A 150 12.14 -50.48 -16.21
N ALA A 151 12.48 -51.67 -16.73
CA ALA A 151 13.57 -52.50 -16.22
C ALA A 151 14.94 -51.80 -16.13
N HIS A 152 15.15 -50.72 -16.90
CA HIS A 152 16.43 -50.02 -16.99
C HIS A 152 16.36 -48.51 -16.76
N THR A 153 15.16 -47.91 -16.78
CA THR A 153 15.02 -46.45 -16.77
C THR A 153 13.85 -46.02 -15.88
N VAL A 154 14.03 -44.92 -15.18
CA VAL A 154 12.96 -44.18 -14.52
C VAL A 154 12.74 -42.87 -15.25
N THR A 155 11.49 -42.58 -15.58
CA THR A 155 11.08 -41.31 -16.16
C THR A 155 10.13 -40.59 -15.20
N THR A 156 10.59 -39.50 -14.61
CA THR A 156 9.78 -38.63 -13.76
C THR A 156 8.97 -37.69 -14.63
N VAL A 157 7.66 -37.69 -14.47
CA VAL A 157 6.74 -36.79 -15.14
C VAL A 157 6.11 -35.88 -14.10
N TYR A 158 6.35 -34.59 -14.24
CA TYR A 158 5.73 -33.56 -13.41
C TYR A 158 4.89 -32.63 -14.27
N VAL A 159 3.62 -32.44 -13.93
CA VAL A 159 2.68 -31.59 -14.68
C VAL A 159 2.07 -30.58 -13.71
N GLN A 160 1.98 -29.33 -14.14
CA GLN A 160 1.28 -28.30 -13.39
C GLN A 160 0.48 -27.39 -14.30
N THR A 161 -0.74 -27.03 -13.89
CA THR A 161 -1.55 -26.04 -14.57
C THR A 161 -1.06 -24.63 -14.26
N MET A 162 -0.92 -23.78 -15.27
CA MET A 162 -0.35 -22.44 -15.16
C MET A 162 -1.07 -21.46 -16.09
N GLY A 163 -0.77 -20.17 -15.93
CA GLY A 163 -1.12 -19.14 -16.90
C GLY A 163 -0.10 -19.08 -18.03
N LEU A 164 -0.57 -18.79 -19.23
CA LEU A 164 0.24 -18.65 -20.43
C LEU A 164 -0.08 -17.33 -21.13
N ARG A 165 0.97 -16.60 -21.50
CA ARG A 165 0.91 -15.38 -22.31
C ARG A 165 1.59 -15.60 -23.64
N ARG A 166 0.90 -15.27 -24.72
CA ARG A 166 1.44 -15.26 -26.09
C ARG A 166 1.86 -13.83 -26.42
N PRO A 167 3.14 -13.52 -26.66
CA PRO A 167 3.57 -12.15 -26.97
C PRO A 167 3.13 -11.68 -28.36
N LYS A 168 3.02 -12.59 -29.34
CA LYS A 168 2.67 -12.28 -30.73
C LYS A 168 1.16 -12.07 -30.94
N ALA A 169 0.34 -12.90 -30.30
CA ALA A 169 -1.10 -12.73 -30.23
C ALA A 169 -1.39 -12.29 -28.79
N PRO A 170 -1.74 -11.02 -28.49
CA PRO A 170 -1.85 -10.48 -27.13
C PRO A 170 -3.02 -11.11 -26.36
N TRP A 171 -2.86 -12.39 -26.04
CA TRP A 171 -3.84 -13.32 -25.52
C TRP A 171 -3.23 -14.00 -24.29
N GLN A 172 -4.00 -14.08 -23.22
CA GLN A 172 -3.69 -14.84 -22.02
C GLN A 172 -4.69 -15.98 -21.88
N THR A 173 -4.19 -17.18 -21.63
CA THR A 173 -5.01 -18.39 -21.44
C THR A 173 -4.37 -19.27 -20.38
N SER A 174 -5.05 -20.33 -19.95
CA SER A 174 -4.43 -21.36 -19.13
C SER A 174 -3.65 -22.36 -19.98
N CYS A 175 -2.71 -23.04 -19.36
CA CYS A 175 -2.03 -24.19 -19.94
C CYS A 175 -1.72 -25.24 -18.88
N ALA A 176 -1.35 -26.43 -19.31
CA ALA A 176 -0.54 -27.35 -18.52
C ALA A 176 0.89 -27.30 -19.02
N MET A 177 1.83 -27.25 -18.09
CA MET A 177 3.24 -27.35 -18.36
C MET A 177 3.75 -28.65 -17.74
N ALA A 178 4.38 -29.48 -18.55
CA ALA A 178 4.94 -30.75 -18.13
C ALA A 178 6.48 -30.72 -18.26
N THR A 179 7.18 -31.19 -17.23
CA THR A 179 8.61 -31.45 -17.25
C THR A 179 8.84 -32.95 -17.11
N VAL A 180 9.66 -33.48 -18.00
CA VAL A 180 10.02 -34.89 -18.04
C VAL A 180 11.54 -35.02 -17.86
N LEU A 181 11.92 -35.87 -16.92
CA LEU A 181 13.31 -36.27 -16.68
C LEU A 181 13.41 -37.79 -16.79
N SER A 182 14.22 -38.29 -17.73
CA SER A 182 14.53 -39.72 -17.84
C SER A 182 15.94 -39.98 -17.35
N THR A 183 16.10 -40.98 -16.50
CA THR A 183 17.40 -41.34 -15.90
C THR A 183 17.53 -42.87 -15.84
N PRO A 184 18.68 -43.45 -16.23
CA PRO A 184 18.94 -44.87 -16.02
C PRO A 184 18.89 -45.24 -14.53
N LEU A 185 18.29 -46.38 -14.21
CA LEU A 185 18.19 -46.84 -12.81
C LEU A 185 19.57 -47.07 -12.17
N ALA A 186 20.51 -47.60 -12.96
CA ALA A 186 21.90 -47.82 -12.53
C ALA A 186 22.65 -46.52 -12.20
N SER A 187 22.17 -45.38 -12.70
CA SER A 187 22.86 -44.10 -12.59
C SER A 187 22.30 -43.22 -11.46
N LEU A 188 21.42 -43.75 -10.62
CA LEU A 188 20.84 -43.03 -9.48
C LEU A 188 21.86 -42.81 -8.34
N GLU A 189 22.91 -43.62 -8.27
CA GLU A 189 24.00 -43.48 -7.29
C GLU A 189 25.16 -42.61 -7.82
N GLU A 190 25.21 -42.34 -9.14
CA GLU A 190 26.27 -41.56 -9.78
C GLU A 190 25.86 -40.09 -10.00
N VAL A 191 26.83 -39.18 -9.88
CA VAL A 191 26.61 -37.75 -10.08
C VAL A 191 26.55 -37.44 -11.59
N HIS A 192 25.35 -37.52 -12.16
CA HIS A 192 25.09 -37.12 -13.55
C HIS A 192 24.38 -35.78 -13.64
N THR A 193 24.65 -35.07 -14.74
CA THR A 193 23.91 -33.88 -15.13
C THR A 193 22.57 -34.26 -15.74
N SER A 194 21.48 -33.77 -15.16
CA SER A 194 20.10 -33.97 -15.62
C SER A 194 19.84 -33.32 -16.99
N SER A 195 19.10 -34.01 -17.84
CA SER A 195 18.57 -33.47 -19.11
C SER A 195 17.04 -33.47 -19.06
N TYR A 196 16.42 -32.29 -19.21
CA TYR A 196 14.97 -32.10 -19.11
C TYR A 196 14.33 -31.92 -20.47
N ARG A 197 13.20 -32.58 -20.68
CA ARG A 197 12.27 -32.27 -21.77
C ARG A 197 11.05 -31.58 -21.21
N SER A 198 10.55 -30.57 -21.92
CA SER A 198 9.45 -29.74 -21.46
C SER A 198 8.34 -29.73 -22.49
N PHE A 199 7.10 -29.78 -22.05
CA PHE A 199 5.93 -29.81 -22.91
C PHE A 199 4.87 -28.83 -22.40
N VAL A 200 4.11 -28.25 -23.32
CA VAL A 200 2.99 -27.37 -23.00
C VAL A 200 1.72 -27.86 -23.68
N SER A 201 0.60 -27.82 -22.96
CA SER A 201 -0.73 -28.00 -23.54
C SER A 201 -1.56 -26.74 -23.36
N LEU A 202 -1.99 -26.13 -24.46
CA LEU A 202 -2.71 -24.86 -24.47
C LEU A 202 -4.19 -25.08 -24.15
N GLY A 203 -4.78 -24.25 -23.29
CA GLY A 203 -6.21 -24.34 -22.94
C GLY A 203 -6.53 -25.35 -21.84
N PHE A 204 -5.60 -26.23 -21.47
CA PHE A 204 -5.73 -27.11 -20.31
C PHE A 204 -5.82 -26.28 -19.01
N PRO A 205 -6.64 -26.65 -18.00
CA PRO A 205 -7.51 -27.84 -17.93
C PRO A 205 -8.89 -27.70 -18.60
N TYR A 206 -9.24 -26.53 -19.13
CA TYR A 206 -10.56 -26.29 -19.75
C TYR A 206 -10.76 -27.06 -21.06
N GLU A 207 -9.69 -27.30 -21.82
CA GLU A 207 -9.71 -28.05 -23.08
C GLU A 207 -9.04 -29.42 -22.89
N ALA A 208 -9.81 -30.43 -22.48
CA ALA A 208 -9.31 -31.78 -22.20
C ALA A 208 -8.63 -32.48 -23.40
N SER A 209 -9.02 -32.12 -24.62
CA SER A 209 -8.50 -32.71 -25.86
C SER A 209 -7.24 -32.01 -26.40
N SER A 210 -6.68 -31.05 -25.66
CA SER A 210 -5.48 -30.32 -26.06
C SER A 210 -4.23 -31.22 -26.00
N SER A 211 -3.46 -31.27 -27.10
CA SER A 211 -2.25 -32.09 -27.18
C SER A 211 -1.05 -31.38 -26.57
N PHE A 212 -0.20 -32.15 -25.87
CA PHE A 212 1.08 -31.65 -25.36
C PHE A 212 2.07 -31.50 -26.51
N GLN A 213 2.64 -30.30 -26.63
CA GLN A 213 3.64 -29.95 -27.62
C GLN A 213 4.98 -29.70 -26.93
N GLU A 214 6.05 -30.24 -27.49
CA GLU A 214 7.40 -30.05 -26.93
C GLU A 214 7.86 -28.60 -27.09
N VAL A 215 8.42 -28.06 -26.01
CA VAL A 215 8.93 -26.69 -25.92
C VAL A 215 10.37 -26.67 -25.46
N LEU A 216 11.15 -25.76 -26.04
CA LEU A 216 12.49 -25.43 -25.57
C LEU A 216 12.39 -24.30 -24.56
N LEU A 217 12.86 -24.53 -23.34
CA LEU A 217 12.97 -23.49 -22.31
C LEU A 217 14.22 -22.64 -22.56
N ASP A 218 14.09 -21.33 -22.42
CA ASP A 218 15.24 -20.44 -22.49
C ASP A 218 16.21 -20.74 -21.32
N PRO A 219 17.53 -20.87 -21.56
CA PRO A 219 18.52 -21.30 -20.56
C PRO A 219 18.69 -20.31 -19.40
N THR A 220 18.22 -19.08 -19.57
CA THR A 220 18.09 -18.08 -18.53
C THR A 220 16.61 -17.73 -18.41
N PRO A 221 15.97 -17.87 -17.23
CA PRO A 221 14.63 -17.36 -17.03
C PRO A 221 14.65 -15.85 -17.31
N SER A 222 14.05 -15.45 -18.44
CA SER A 222 14.11 -14.08 -18.94
C SER A 222 13.44 -13.07 -18.00
N TYR A 223 12.50 -13.55 -17.18
CA TYR A 223 11.84 -12.80 -16.13
C TYR A 223 11.73 -13.71 -14.92
N VAL A 224 12.28 -13.24 -13.81
CA VAL A 224 12.22 -13.94 -12.54
C VAL A 224 10.75 -14.28 -12.21
N GLY A 225 10.44 -15.56 -11.97
CA GLY A 225 9.08 -16.03 -11.67
C GLY A 225 8.24 -16.44 -12.89
N SER A 226 8.85 -16.55 -14.08
CA SER A 226 8.22 -17.11 -15.28
C SER A 226 9.21 -17.85 -16.17
N TRP A 227 8.72 -18.76 -16.99
CA TRP A 227 9.48 -19.42 -18.03
C TRP A 227 9.17 -18.81 -19.39
N ALA A 228 10.22 -18.43 -20.11
CA ALA A 228 10.11 -18.22 -21.55
C ALA A 228 10.38 -19.54 -22.25
N ALA A 229 9.47 -19.91 -23.14
CA ALA A 229 9.51 -21.16 -23.87
C ALA A 229 9.27 -20.91 -25.35
N THR A 230 9.87 -21.73 -26.21
CA THR A 230 9.63 -21.72 -27.65
C THR A 230 9.07 -23.08 -28.07
N VAL A 231 7.89 -23.09 -28.68
CA VAL A 231 7.28 -24.32 -29.21
C VAL A 231 8.12 -24.82 -30.37
N LEU A 232 8.61 -26.06 -30.29
CA LEU A 232 9.51 -26.60 -31.31
C LEU A 232 8.82 -26.75 -32.68
N ALA A 233 7.55 -27.17 -32.67
CA ALA A 233 6.81 -27.42 -33.91
C ALA A 233 6.49 -26.15 -34.71
N THR A 234 6.21 -25.02 -34.03
CA THR A 234 5.72 -23.79 -34.66
C THR A 234 6.73 -22.64 -34.61
N GLY A 235 7.76 -22.73 -33.77
CA GLY A 235 8.66 -21.62 -33.46
C GLY A 235 7.98 -20.47 -32.71
N GLU A 236 6.80 -20.69 -32.13
CA GLU A 236 6.09 -19.66 -31.36
C GLU A 236 6.71 -19.49 -29.97
N ARG A 237 6.96 -18.23 -29.58
CA ARG A 237 7.44 -17.90 -28.24
C ARG A 237 6.27 -17.72 -27.28
N LEU A 238 6.38 -18.31 -26.10
CA LEU A 238 5.41 -18.34 -25.03
C LEU A 238 6.06 -17.86 -23.73
N VAL A 239 5.26 -17.31 -22.82
CA VAL A 239 5.66 -17.04 -21.44
C VAL A 239 4.68 -17.75 -20.53
N VAL A 240 5.19 -18.63 -19.68
CA VAL A 240 4.40 -19.49 -18.78
C VAL A 240 4.74 -19.16 -17.33
N ALA A 241 3.74 -18.97 -16.50
CA ALA A 241 3.89 -18.75 -15.07
C ALA A 241 2.64 -19.20 -14.31
N GLY A 242 2.83 -19.84 -13.16
CA GLY A 242 1.77 -20.00 -12.19
C GLY A 242 1.50 -18.64 -11.56
N SER A 243 0.24 -18.36 -11.22
CA SER A 243 -0.12 -17.10 -10.58
C SER A 243 -1.02 -17.36 -9.39
N GLU A 244 -0.91 -16.54 -8.35
CA GLU A 244 -1.80 -16.55 -7.20
C GLU A 244 -1.97 -15.13 -6.67
N GLY A 245 -2.94 -14.93 -5.79
CA GLY A 245 -3.16 -13.66 -5.11
C GLY A 245 -4.49 -13.02 -5.49
N ILE A 246 -4.58 -11.71 -5.28
CA ILE A 246 -5.86 -11.00 -5.33
C ILE A 246 -5.81 -9.77 -6.22
N TYR A 247 -6.96 -9.42 -6.80
CA TYR A 247 -7.16 -8.14 -7.47
C TYR A 247 -8.53 -7.56 -7.13
N ARG A 248 -8.69 -6.24 -7.22
CA ARG A 248 -9.97 -5.58 -6.92
C ARG A 248 -10.69 -5.08 -8.16
N VAL A 249 -10.01 -4.24 -8.96
CA VAL A 249 -10.56 -3.69 -10.21
C VAL A 249 -10.17 -4.59 -11.38
N SER A 250 -8.87 -4.80 -11.55
CA SER A 250 -8.32 -5.73 -12.53
C SER A 250 -6.88 -6.09 -12.15
N PRO A 251 -6.36 -7.21 -12.67
CA PRO A 251 -4.96 -7.62 -12.47
C PRO A 251 -3.91 -6.58 -12.90
N THR A 252 -4.27 -5.64 -13.78
CA THR A 252 -3.35 -4.66 -14.37
C THR A 252 -3.48 -3.25 -13.80
N VAL A 253 -4.48 -3.03 -12.94
CA VAL A 253 -4.79 -1.74 -12.31
C VAL A 253 -4.60 -1.79 -10.81
N GLN A 254 -5.13 -2.80 -10.12
CA GLN A 254 -5.09 -2.90 -8.66
C GLN A 254 -5.05 -4.37 -8.24
N ALA A 255 -3.83 -4.87 -7.99
CA ALA A 255 -3.59 -6.27 -7.73
C ALA A 255 -2.32 -6.50 -6.90
N ASN A 256 -2.35 -7.59 -6.12
CA ASN A 256 -1.23 -8.13 -5.39
C ASN A 256 -1.15 -9.61 -5.70
N THR A 257 -0.20 -9.97 -6.56
CA THR A 257 -0.10 -11.30 -7.12
C THR A 257 1.30 -11.84 -6.93
N ASN A 258 1.42 -13.15 -6.85
CA ASN A 258 2.71 -13.80 -6.94
C ASN A 258 2.75 -14.65 -8.20
N SER A 259 3.87 -14.59 -8.91
CA SER A 259 4.17 -15.49 -10.02
C SER A 259 5.17 -16.54 -9.58
N TYR A 260 4.97 -17.79 -9.98
CA TYR A 260 5.85 -18.89 -9.59
C TYR A 260 6.13 -19.86 -10.73
N VAL A 261 7.30 -20.50 -10.63
CA VAL A 261 7.75 -21.62 -11.47
C VAL A 261 8.57 -22.58 -10.60
N TRP A 262 8.69 -23.84 -10.99
CA TRP A 262 9.59 -24.77 -10.31
C TRP A 262 11.02 -24.69 -10.85
N LEU A 263 11.97 -25.14 -10.05
CA LEU A 263 13.38 -25.23 -10.40
C LEU A 263 13.68 -26.57 -11.09
N LEU A 264 14.66 -26.54 -11.99
CA LEU A 264 15.19 -27.72 -12.68
C LEU A 264 16.59 -28.00 -12.11
N PRO A 265 16.73 -28.83 -11.06
CA PRO A 265 18.01 -29.06 -10.38
C PRO A 265 18.97 -29.82 -11.31
N GLY A 266 20.28 -29.70 -11.08
CA GLY A 266 21.28 -30.40 -11.89
C GLY A 266 21.38 -31.90 -11.62
N SER A 267 20.97 -32.34 -10.41
CA SER A 267 20.95 -33.74 -9.98
C SER A 267 19.59 -34.36 -10.30
N PRO A 268 19.53 -35.56 -10.92
CA PRO A 268 18.27 -36.23 -11.20
C PRO A 268 17.55 -36.69 -9.93
N VAL A 269 18.31 -37.09 -8.90
CA VAL A 269 17.76 -37.51 -7.60
C VAL A 269 17.00 -36.37 -6.93
N ASP A 270 17.52 -35.14 -7.03
CA ASP A 270 16.90 -33.96 -6.43
C ASP A 270 15.51 -33.72 -7.03
N PHE A 271 15.34 -33.87 -8.35
CA PHE A 271 14.03 -33.71 -9.02
C PHE A 271 13.07 -34.88 -8.71
N ILE A 272 13.60 -36.10 -8.61
CA ILE A 272 12.83 -37.28 -8.20
C ILE A 272 12.25 -37.07 -6.79
N GLN A 273 13.06 -36.59 -5.84
CA GLN A 273 12.67 -36.41 -4.46
C GLN A 273 11.89 -35.12 -4.20
N ALA A 274 12.22 -34.00 -4.86
CA ALA A 274 11.66 -32.71 -4.50
C ALA A 274 11.43 -31.79 -5.70
N ILE A 275 10.26 -31.18 -5.76
CA ILE A 275 9.95 -30.07 -6.67
C ILE A 275 10.03 -28.78 -5.86
N GLN A 276 11.08 -28.00 -6.11
CA GLN A 276 11.30 -26.71 -5.43
C GLN A 276 10.75 -25.57 -6.28
N TYR A 277 9.99 -24.67 -5.66
CA TYR A 277 9.45 -23.50 -6.34
C TYR A 277 10.28 -22.25 -6.10
N THR A 278 10.33 -21.39 -7.12
CA THR A 278 10.76 -20.00 -6.97
C THR A 278 9.58 -19.09 -7.26
N GLN A 279 9.44 -18.05 -6.44
CA GLN A 279 8.29 -17.17 -6.45
C GLN A 279 8.73 -15.71 -6.45
N VAL A 280 7.97 -14.89 -7.18
CA VAL A 280 8.17 -13.46 -7.30
C VAL A 280 6.85 -12.77 -7.04
N GLY A 281 6.81 -11.96 -5.99
CA GLY A 281 5.67 -11.11 -5.73
C GLY A 281 5.63 -9.88 -6.64
N HIS A 282 4.41 -9.45 -6.96
CA HIS A 282 4.10 -8.31 -7.79
C HIS A 282 2.93 -7.53 -7.19
N ALA A 283 3.16 -6.25 -6.90
CA ALA A 283 2.14 -5.36 -6.36
C ALA A 283 1.95 -4.17 -7.30
N ILE A 284 0.71 -3.92 -7.70
CA ILE A 284 0.34 -2.81 -8.58
C ILE A 284 -0.92 -2.10 -8.09
N ASP A 285 -0.86 -0.78 -7.99
CA ASP A 285 -2.00 0.09 -7.67
C ASP A 285 -1.89 1.40 -8.48
N LYS A 286 -2.59 1.43 -9.62
CA LYS A 286 -2.72 2.63 -10.47
C LYS A 286 -3.90 3.51 -10.04
N SER A 287 -4.78 3.02 -9.17
CA SER A 287 -6.01 3.70 -8.77
C SER A 287 -5.73 4.85 -7.82
N PHE A 288 -5.06 4.58 -6.69
CA PHE A 288 -4.91 5.55 -5.61
C PHE A 288 -3.47 5.70 -5.08
N ALA A 289 -2.53 4.81 -5.42
CA ALA A 289 -1.13 4.96 -4.99
C ALA A 289 -0.48 6.27 -5.48
N TRP A 290 -0.90 6.82 -6.62
CA TRP A 290 -0.39 8.12 -7.10
C TRP A 290 -0.77 9.27 -6.14
N ALA A 291 -1.98 9.26 -5.59
CA ALA A 291 -2.46 10.29 -4.68
C ALA A 291 -1.72 10.20 -3.35
N ARG A 292 -1.52 8.98 -2.83
CA ARG A 292 -0.72 8.71 -1.63
C ARG A 292 0.75 9.07 -1.81
N CYS A 293 1.32 8.78 -2.99
CA CYS A 293 2.68 9.18 -3.34
C CYS A 293 2.84 10.70 -3.31
N LEU A 294 1.92 11.46 -3.91
CA LEU A 294 1.96 12.93 -3.87
C LEU A 294 1.77 13.47 -2.45
N LEU A 295 0.85 12.89 -1.69
CA LEU A 295 0.60 13.27 -0.30
C LEU A 295 1.84 13.06 0.57
N SER A 296 2.47 11.88 0.47
CA SER A 296 3.71 11.52 1.17
C SER A 296 4.88 12.40 0.71
N ALA A 297 5.08 12.55 -0.60
CA ALA A 297 6.17 13.35 -1.14
C ALA A 297 6.06 14.82 -0.70
N THR A 298 4.87 15.41 -0.77
CA THR A 298 4.66 16.81 -0.37
C THR A 298 4.93 17.01 1.11
N PHE A 299 4.41 16.15 1.98
CA PHE A 299 4.66 16.22 3.42
C PHE A 299 6.14 16.01 3.78
N GLY A 300 6.78 14.99 3.21
CA GLY A 300 8.20 14.69 3.42
C GLY A 300 9.13 15.80 2.93
N LEU A 301 8.87 16.36 1.73
CA LEU A 301 9.66 17.47 1.18
C LEU A 301 9.49 18.75 1.99
N GLN A 302 8.29 19.03 2.52
CA GLN A 302 8.06 20.15 3.43
C GLN A 302 8.88 20.01 4.72
N LEU A 303 8.90 18.82 5.32
CA LEU A 303 9.73 18.53 6.50
C LEU A 303 11.22 18.75 6.22
N VAL A 304 11.73 18.24 5.10
CA VAL A 304 13.14 18.43 4.68
C VAL A 304 13.44 19.91 4.44
N TRP A 305 12.51 20.64 3.82
CA TRP A 305 12.64 22.08 3.61
C TRP A 305 12.77 22.83 4.94
N TYR A 306 11.87 22.57 5.90
CA TYR A 306 11.95 23.20 7.22
C TYR A 306 13.21 22.81 7.99
N TRP A 307 13.72 21.59 7.80
CA TRP A 307 15.00 21.16 8.35
C TRP A 307 16.18 21.91 7.73
N GLY A 308 16.20 22.09 6.41
CA GLY A 308 17.21 22.88 5.71
C GLY A 308 17.21 24.35 6.16
N LEU A 309 16.02 24.97 6.21
CA LEU A 309 15.85 26.34 6.69
C LEU A 309 16.34 26.49 8.14
N SER A 310 15.94 25.54 9.00
CA SER A 310 16.36 25.45 10.39
C SER A 310 17.88 25.39 10.54
N ALA A 311 18.55 24.54 9.75
CA ALA A 311 20.00 24.40 9.76
C ALA A 311 20.71 25.69 9.34
N VAL A 312 20.21 26.38 8.31
CA VAL A 312 20.75 27.68 7.85
C VAL A 312 20.64 28.75 8.94
N ILE A 313 19.47 28.85 9.59
CA ILE A 313 19.24 29.83 10.66
C ILE A 313 20.14 29.51 11.87
N ALA A 314 20.21 28.24 12.28
CA ALA A 314 21.07 27.79 13.38
C ALA A 314 22.55 28.07 13.10
N TRP A 315 23.04 27.79 11.88
CA TRP A 315 24.41 28.07 11.48
C TRP A 315 24.76 29.56 11.51
N ARG A 316 23.86 30.41 10.99
CA ARG A 316 24.05 31.86 11.00
C ARG A 316 24.08 32.40 12.42
N ARG A 317 23.16 31.95 13.28
CA ARG A 317 23.14 32.33 14.69
C ARG A 317 24.42 31.90 15.41
N TYR A 318 24.92 30.70 15.13
CA TYR A 318 26.20 30.23 15.66
C TYR A 318 27.36 31.14 15.23
N ARG A 319 27.41 31.55 13.95
CA ARG A 319 28.43 32.50 13.46
C ARG A 319 28.33 33.88 14.11
N ALA A 320 27.12 34.39 14.33
CA ALA A 320 26.91 35.74 14.86
C ALA A 320 27.11 35.85 16.39
N HIS A 321 26.60 34.88 17.16
CA HIS A 321 26.53 34.97 18.62
C HIS A 321 27.29 33.87 19.36
N ARG A 322 27.95 32.94 18.65
CA ARG A 322 28.63 31.76 19.21
C ARG A 322 27.73 30.90 20.11
N SER A 323 26.41 31.00 19.95
CA SER A 323 25.42 30.21 20.68
C SER A 323 24.79 29.17 19.75
N VAL A 324 24.82 27.89 20.14
CA VAL A 324 24.11 26.82 19.43
C VAL A 324 22.62 26.94 19.75
N TRP A 325 21.79 27.02 18.72
CA TRP A 325 20.33 27.00 18.82
C TRP A 325 19.79 25.82 18.04
N ILE A 326 18.89 25.08 18.66
CA ILE A 326 18.26 23.89 18.08
C ILE A 326 16.77 24.18 17.98
N PRO A 327 16.22 24.30 16.76
CA PRO A 327 14.82 24.58 16.53
C PRO A 327 13.95 23.33 16.77
N ASP A 328 12.70 23.59 17.14
CA ASP A 328 11.65 22.58 17.17
C ASP A 328 10.90 22.58 15.83
N ILE A 329 11.25 21.65 14.95
CA ILE A 329 10.68 21.59 13.60
C ILE A 329 9.25 21.05 13.61
N TYR A 330 8.95 20.11 14.51
CA TYR A 330 7.74 19.32 14.43
C TYR A 330 6.50 20.13 14.86
N ALA A 331 6.65 21.00 15.86
CA ALA A 331 5.59 21.93 16.26
C ALA A 331 5.09 22.80 15.09
N CYS A 332 5.94 23.10 14.11
CA CYS A 332 5.59 23.90 12.93
C CYS A 332 4.77 23.09 11.90
N VAL A 333 4.96 21.77 11.83
CA VAL A 333 4.42 20.89 10.79
C VAL A 333 3.16 20.14 11.22
N ILE A 334 2.79 20.19 12.51
CA ILE A 334 1.65 19.43 13.05
C ILE A 334 0.31 19.68 12.37
N LEU A 335 0.05 20.90 11.89
CA LEU A 335 -1.17 21.21 11.13
C LEU A 335 -1.19 20.45 9.80
N GLN A 336 -0.05 20.41 9.11
CA GLN A 336 0.13 19.67 7.86
C GLN A 336 0.03 18.16 8.12
N ALA A 337 0.54 17.67 9.26
CA ALA A 337 0.39 16.27 9.66
C ALA A 337 -1.09 15.90 9.90
N ARG A 338 -1.88 16.79 10.52
CA ARG A 338 -3.34 16.58 10.68
C ARG A 338 -4.06 16.60 9.33
N GLN A 339 -3.73 17.53 8.44
CA GLN A 339 -4.26 17.57 7.07
C GLN A 339 -3.89 16.31 6.28
N TYR A 340 -2.65 15.85 6.42
CA TYR A 340 -2.17 14.59 5.86
C TYR A 340 -3.02 13.43 6.33
N THR A 341 -3.22 13.28 7.64
CA THR A 341 -4.03 12.21 8.22
C THR A 341 -5.46 12.23 7.70
N LEU A 342 -6.08 13.42 7.60
CA LEU A 342 -7.44 13.55 7.06
C LEU A 342 -7.52 13.17 5.58
N LEU A 343 -6.59 13.65 4.76
CA LEU A 343 -6.54 13.33 3.32
C LEU A 343 -6.25 11.84 3.10
N TRP A 344 -5.34 11.26 3.89
CA TRP A 344 -5.06 9.82 3.87
C TRP A 344 -6.32 9.01 4.20
N LEU A 345 -7.06 9.37 5.26
CA LEU A 345 -8.32 8.72 5.61
C LEU A 345 -9.35 8.81 4.47
N CYS A 346 -9.46 9.95 3.80
CA CYS A 346 -10.34 10.10 2.63
C CYS A 346 -9.90 9.19 1.46
N ILE A 347 -8.60 9.09 1.19
CA ILE A 347 -8.06 8.21 0.15
C ILE A 347 -8.32 6.75 0.52
N SER A 348 -8.00 6.33 1.74
CA SER A 348 -8.26 4.97 2.23
C SER A 348 -9.74 4.63 2.19
N ALA A 349 -10.64 5.57 2.51
CA ALA A 349 -12.08 5.35 2.41
C ALA A 349 -12.54 5.20 0.95
N ALA A 350 -12.04 6.05 0.04
CA ALA A 350 -12.37 6.01 -1.38
C ALA A 350 -11.87 4.71 -2.04
N ASP A 351 -10.73 4.20 -1.59
CA ASP A 351 -10.13 2.96 -2.07
C ASP A 351 -10.57 1.72 -1.29
N ASN A 352 -11.58 1.85 -0.43
CA ASN A 352 -12.07 0.78 0.47
C ASN A 352 -10.92 0.06 1.20
N GLY A 353 -9.90 0.79 1.64
CA GLY A 353 -8.76 0.29 2.42
C GLY A 353 -7.88 -0.73 1.72
N TRP A 354 -7.71 -0.70 0.40
CA TRP A 354 -6.89 -1.67 -0.35
C TRP A 354 -5.48 -1.86 0.23
N GLU A 355 -4.75 -0.78 0.49
CA GLU A 355 -3.41 -0.85 1.09
C GLU A 355 -3.41 -1.59 2.44
N LEU A 356 -4.39 -1.27 3.29
CA LEU A 356 -4.52 -1.88 4.61
C LEU A 356 -4.82 -3.38 4.48
N LEU A 357 -5.64 -3.74 3.49
CA LEU A 357 -5.95 -5.12 3.16
C LEU A 357 -4.71 -5.88 2.66
N GLU A 358 -3.96 -5.32 1.70
CA GLU A 358 -2.75 -5.94 1.15
C GLU A 358 -1.76 -6.29 2.25
N TYR A 359 -1.50 -5.32 3.12
CA TYR A 359 -0.62 -5.50 4.25
C TYR A 359 -1.16 -6.50 5.27
N ALA A 360 -2.47 -6.47 5.56
CA ALA A 360 -3.11 -7.39 6.48
C ALA A 360 -3.05 -8.85 5.98
N ILE A 361 -3.22 -9.08 4.67
CA ILE A 361 -3.08 -10.40 4.05
C ILE A 361 -1.62 -10.84 4.06
N ALA A 362 -0.67 -9.97 3.68
CA ALA A 362 0.74 -10.31 3.64
C ALA A 362 1.27 -10.72 5.03
N THR A 363 0.95 -9.93 6.06
CA THR A 363 1.35 -10.22 7.44
C THR A 363 0.60 -11.43 8.01
N GLY A 364 -0.69 -11.58 7.70
CA GLY A 364 -1.50 -12.71 8.14
C GLY A 364 -1.05 -14.05 7.55
N ASN A 365 -0.80 -14.10 6.23
CA ASN A 365 -0.28 -15.29 5.55
C ASN A 365 1.10 -15.68 6.10
N ALA A 366 1.99 -14.71 6.31
CA ALA A 366 3.31 -14.95 6.88
C ALA A 366 3.24 -15.57 8.30
N GLN A 367 2.25 -15.17 9.12
CA GLN A 367 2.06 -15.74 10.46
C GLN A 367 1.50 -17.17 10.44
N GLN A 368 0.67 -17.51 9.45
CA GLN A 368 0.06 -18.84 9.32
C GLN A 368 0.89 -19.81 8.49
N GLY A 369 2.01 -19.36 7.92
CA GLY A 369 2.85 -20.17 7.03
C GLY A 369 2.22 -20.42 5.66
N TRP A 370 1.33 -19.54 5.20
CA TRP A 370 0.75 -19.61 3.85
C TRP A 370 1.56 -18.78 2.87
N SER A 371 1.29 -18.91 1.57
CA SER A 371 2.02 -18.19 0.54
C SER A 371 1.96 -16.68 0.80
N ALA A 372 3.12 -16.10 1.10
CA ALA A 372 3.21 -14.71 1.52
C ALA A 372 2.98 -13.80 0.30
N THR A 373 1.92 -13.00 0.33
CA THR A 373 1.72 -11.93 -0.65
C THR A 373 2.76 -10.84 -0.44
N PHE A 374 3.21 -10.22 -1.52
CA PHE A 374 4.26 -9.21 -1.46
C PHE A 374 3.69 -7.85 -1.04
N VAL A 375 4.32 -7.22 -0.06
CA VAL A 375 3.99 -5.86 0.34
C VAL A 375 5.25 -5.07 0.64
N LEU A 376 5.27 -3.80 0.28
CA LEU A 376 6.31 -2.87 0.70
C LEU A 376 5.95 -2.30 2.08
N PRO A 377 6.62 -2.72 3.16
CA PRO A 377 6.21 -2.35 4.53
C PRO A 377 6.37 -0.84 4.78
N ASP A 378 7.25 -0.17 4.04
CA ASP A 378 7.45 1.28 4.11
C ASP A 378 6.16 2.08 3.80
N MET A 379 5.21 1.51 3.04
CA MET A 379 3.95 2.18 2.72
C MET A 379 3.12 2.41 3.99
N VAL A 380 2.72 1.31 4.61
CA VAL A 380 1.91 1.31 5.82
C VAL A 380 2.66 1.94 7.00
N PHE A 381 3.98 1.72 7.11
CA PHE A 381 4.78 2.31 8.18
C PHE A 381 4.72 3.84 8.16
N GLY A 382 4.98 4.46 7.01
CA GLY A 382 5.03 5.91 6.90
C GLY A 382 3.67 6.56 7.16
N ASP A 383 2.60 5.99 6.60
CA ASP A 383 1.24 6.48 6.80
C ASP A 383 0.80 6.36 8.26
N LEU A 384 0.92 5.16 8.85
CA LEU A 384 0.51 4.93 10.23
C LEU A 384 1.34 5.71 11.25
N LEU A 385 2.63 5.97 10.97
CA LEU A 385 3.46 6.83 11.83
C LEU A 385 2.90 8.25 11.90
N VAL A 386 2.54 8.85 10.76
CA VAL A 386 1.97 10.22 10.74
C VAL A 386 0.59 10.23 11.38
N VAL A 387 -0.26 9.24 11.09
CA VAL A 387 -1.58 9.10 11.72
C VAL A 387 -1.45 8.98 13.24
N TYR A 388 -0.56 8.12 13.72
CA TYR A 388 -0.29 7.94 15.15
C TYR A 388 0.14 9.24 15.83
N LEU A 389 1.10 9.98 15.24
CA LEU A 389 1.57 11.23 15.83
C LEU A 389 0.48 12.31 15.82
N SER A 390 -0.32 12.41 14.75
CA SER A 390 -1.47 13.32 14.67
C SER A 390 -2.54 13.02 15.72
N LEU A 391 -2.82 11.74 15.96
CA LEU A 391 -3.78 11.30 16.99
C LEU A 391 -3.26 11.60 18.40
N LEU A 392 -2.00 11.26 18.70
CA LEU A 392 -1.40 11.58 20.00
C LEU A 392 -1.37 13.08 20.26
N ASP A 393 -1.05 13.88 19.26
CA ASP A 393 -1.08 15.33 19.39
C ASP A 393 -2.49 15.88 19.65
N ALA A 394 -3.51 15.31 19.00
CA ALA A 394 -4.90 15.67 19.27
C ALA A 394 -5.31 15.34 20.72
N VAL A 395 -5.00 14.12 21.20
CA VAL A 395 -5.28 13.71 22.58
C VAL A 395 -4.50 14.56 23.58
N ALA A 396 -3.21 14.78 23.34
CA ALA A 396 -2.38 15.64 24.18
C ALA A 396 -2.90 17.09 24.20
N SER A 397 -3.36 17.62 23.08
CA SER A 397 -3.98 18.95 23.02
C SER A 397 -5.24 19.03 23.89
N LEU A 398 -6.08 17.98 23.87
CA LEU A 398 -7.32 17.90 24.66
C LEU A 398 -7.04 17.84 26.17
N VAL A 399 -6.06 17.03 26.57
CA VAL A 399 -5.65 16.93 27.98
C VAL A 399 -4.71 18.09 28.34
N HIS A 400 -4.34 18.96 27.40
CA HIS A 400 -3.37 20.07 27.50
C HIS A 400 -1.89 19.67 27.79
N ALA A 401 -1.47 18.44 27.50
CA ALA A 401 -0.17 17.85 27.84
C ALA A 401 0.95 18.23 26.86
N ARG A 402 2.20 18.32 27.33
CA ARG A 402 3.37 18.51 26.45
C ARG A 402 4.13 17.21 26.25
N LEU A 403 4.20 16.77 25.01
CA LEU A 403 4.84 15.52 24.64
C LEU A 403 6.17 15.76 23.93
N HIS A 404 7.13 14.91 24.26
CA HIS A 404 8.38 14.80 23.52
C HIS A 404 8.21 13.92 22.27
N LEU A 405 8.52 14.48 21.10
CA LEU A 405 8.39 13.79 19.80
C LEU A 405 9.19 12.48 19.74
N HIS A 406 10.46 12.50 20.17
CA HIS A 406 11.33 11.32 20.08
C HIS A 406 10.80 10.14 20.90
N VAL A 407 10.15 10.40 22.03
CA VAL A 407 9.51 9.34 22.83
C VAL A 407 8.32 8.76 22.09
N ALA A 408 7.45 9.61 21.53
CA ALA A 408 6.31 9.14 20.74
C ALA A 408 6.73 8.28 19.53
N VAL A 409 7.73 8.76 18.76
CA VAL A 409 8.29 8.00 17.63
C VAL A 409 8.92 6.69 18.09
N LEU A 410 9.68 6.69 19.18
CA LEU A 410 10.29 5.47 19.72
C LEU A 410 9.23 4.43 20.13
N LEU A 411 8.17 4.85 20.82
CA LEU A 411 7.07 3.97 21.22
C LEU A 411 6.41 3.32 20.00
N PHE A 412 6.14 4.09 18.95
CA PHE A 412 5.59 3.56 17.70
C PHE A 412 6.54 2.56 17.04
N VAL A 413 7.82 2.93 16.88
CA VAL A 413 8.82 2.07 16.24
C VAL A 413 8.99 0.76 17.00
N VAL A 414 9.04 0.79 18.33
CA VAL A 414 9.12 -0.43 19.15
C VAL A 414 7.89 -1.32 18.94
N CYS A 415 6.69 -0.74 18.91
CA CYS A 415 5.47 -1.51 18.64
C CYS A 415 5.47 -2.12 17.23
N PHE A 416 5.92 -1.36 16.23
CA PHE A 416 6.03 -1.84 14.85
C PHE A 416 7.07 -2.97 14.72
N LEU A 417 8.23 -2.83 15.35
CA LEU A 417 9.27 -3.88 15.36
C LEU A 417 8.81 -5.18 16.05
N ARG A 418 7.86 -5.09 16.99
CA ARG A 418 7.27 -6.23 17.71
C ARG A 418 5.85 -6.58 17.23
N GLN A 419 5.45 -6.11 16.05
CA GLN A 419 4.07 -6.23 15.57
C GLN A 419 3.54 -7.66 15.55
N ALA A 420 4.34 -8.64 15.13
CA ALA A 420 3.91 -10.03 15.06
C ALA A 420 3.58 -10.60 16.45
N GLU A 421 4.46 -10.34 17.42
CA GLU A 421 4.28 -10.79 18.80
C GLU A 421 3.11 -10.08 19.49
N LEU A 422 2.97 -8.77 19.25
CA LEU A 422 1.88 -7.97 19.82
C LEU A 422 0.53 -8.40 19.27
N SER A 423 0.40 -8.63 17.96
CA SER A 423 -0.85 -9.11 17.37
C SER A 423 -1.23 -10.50 17.89
N VAL A 424 -0.25 -11.39 18.11
CA VAL A 424 -0.46 -12.71 18.73
C VAL A 424 -0.89 -12.60 20.20
N ALA A 425 -0.24 -11.72 20.98
CA ALA A 425 -0.51 -11.57 22.40
C ALA A 425 -1.88 -10.94 22.68
N VAL A 426 -2.31 -9.98 21.84
CA VAL A 426 -3.61 -9.30 21.98
C VAL A 426 -4.76 -10.18 21.52
N ASN A 427 -4.54 -11.05 20.53
CA ASN A 427 -5.47 -12.08 20.08
C ASN A 427 -6.89 -11.60 19.70
N LEU A 428 -7.01 -10.38 19.17
CA LEU A 428 -8.30 -9.83 18.70
C LEU A 428 -8.69 -10.45 17.36
N GLU A 429 -9.93 -10.97 17.26
CA GLU A 429 -10.53 -11.50 16.03
C GLU A 429 -9.67 -12.55 15.27
N ARG A 430 -8.71 -13.18 15.94
CA ARG A 430 -7.72 -14.04 15.29
C ARG A 430 -8.34 -15.26 14.61
N VAL A 431 -9.36 -15.85 15.22
CA VAL A 431 -10.06 -17.03 14.67
C VAL A 431 -10.76 -16.65 13.36
N ALA A 432 -11.50 -15.54 13.35
CA ALA A 432 -12.18 -15.04 12.16
C ALA A 432 -11.18 -14.65 11.06
N ALA A 433 -10.09 -13.96 11.42
CA ALA A 433 -9.03 -13.59 10.48
C ALA A 433 -8.35 -14.81 9.86
N THR A 434 -8.06 -15.84 10.65
CA THR A 434 -7.45 -17.09 10.15
C THR A 434 -8.40 -17.82 9.20
N ALA A 435 -9.70 -17.90 9.51
CA ALA A 435 -10.68 -18.48 8.61
C ALA A 435 -10.79 -17.71 7.28
N LEU A 436 -10.78 -16.38 7.32
CA LEU A 436 -10.82 -15.52 6.14
C LEU A 436 -9.58 -15.66 5.26
N LEU A 437 -8.40 -15.65 5.86
CA LEU A 437 -7.16 -15.84 5.14
C LEU A 437 -7.14 -17.25 4.49
N ARG A 438 -7.69 -18.29 5.16
CA ARG A 438 -7.74 -19.66 4.62
C ARG A 438 -8.64 -19.71 3.40
N ALA A 439 -9.83 -19.12 3.51
CA ALA A 439 -10.78 -19.00 2.41
C ALA A 439 -10.16 -18.23 1.23
N ASN A 440 -9.42 -17.15 1.51
CA ASN A 440 -8.70 -16.38 0.49
C ASN A 440 -7.61 -17.21 -0.21
N TYR A 441 -6.85 -18.02 0.54
CA TYR A 441 -5.85 -18.92 -0.05
C TYR A 441 -6.50 -19.96 -0.96
N LEU A 442 -7.55 -20.64 -0.49
CA LEU A 442 -8.26 -21.67 -1.24
C LEU A 442 -9.00 -21.11 -2.47
N ALA A 443 -9.44 -19.85 -2.44
CA ALA A 443 -10.07 -19.19 -3.58
C ALA A 443 -9.13 -18.99 -4.79
N ASN A 444 -7.82 -19.17 -4.62
CA ASN A 444 -6.89 -19.21 -5.75
C ASN A 444 -6.97 -20.51 -6.55
N VAL A 445 -7.56 -21.57 -6.01
CA VAL A 445 -7.76 -22.83 -6.72
C VAL A 445 -9.11 -22.77 -7.43
N GLN A 446 -9.07 -22.60 -8.76
CA GLN A 446 -10.26 -22.60 -9.60
C GLN A 446 -10.59 -24.04 -10.01
N VAL A 447 -11.67 -24.56 -9.44
CA VAL A 447 -12.21 -25.88 -9.81
C VAL A 447 -12.87 -25.77 -11.18
N VAL A 448 -12.35 -26.54 -12.13
CA VAL A 448 -12.90 -26.70 -13.47
C VAL A 448 -13.56 -28.09 -13.47
N GLY A 449 -14.88 -28.17 -13.68
CA GLY A 449 -15.64 -29.44 -13.67
C GLY A 449 -15.11 -30.49 -14.67
N PRO A 450 -15.54 -31.77 -14.61
CA PRO A 450 -14.82 -32.91 -15.23
C PRO A 450 -14.90 -32.92 -16.78
N PRO A 451 -13.96 -33.54 -17.55
CA PRO A 451 -12.93 -34.54 -17.19
C PRO A 451 -11.51 -34.11 -17.60
N THR A 452 -10.90 -33.19 -16.86
CA THR A 452 -9.47 -33.30 -16.55
C THR A 452 -9.38 -33.10 -15.05
N SER A 453 -8.79 -34.05 -14.35
CA SER A 453 -8.81 -34.09 -12.89
C SER A 453 -8.02 -32.93 -12.25
N MET A 454 -7.36 -32.09 -13.06
CA MET A 454 -6.52 -30.99 -12.60
C MET A 454 -7.27 -29.65 -12.57
N THR A 455 -7.09 -28.90 -11.50
CA THR A 455 -7.64 -27.54 -11.33
C THR A 455 -6.62 -26.48 -11.69
N LEU A 456 -7.04 -25.23 -11.91
CA LEU A 456 -6.10 -24.13 -12.18
C LEU A 456 -5.83 -23.30 -10.93
N TRP A 457 -4.56 -23.14 -10.56
CA TRP A 457 -4.16 -22.13 -9.58
C TRP A 457 -4.03 -20.77 -10.27
N THR A 458 -4.82 -19.78 -9.86
CA THR A 458 -4.77 -18.44 -10.41
C THR A 458 -5.23 -17.39 -9.40
N MET A 459 -4.92 -16.12 -9.67
CA MET A 459 -5.44 -15.00 -8.89
C MET A 459 -6.97 -14.88 -8.99
N HIS A 460 -7.60 -14.34 -7.95
CA HIS A 460 -9.05 -14.19 -7.89
C HIS A 460 -9.48 -12.77 -7.45
N PRO A 461 -10.72 -12.34 -7.75
CA PRO A 461 -11.20 -11.03 -7.35
C PRO A 461 -11.49 -10.97 -5.84
N TYR A 462 -11.06 -9.89 -5.18
CA TYR A 462 -11.29 -9.62 -3.76
C TYR A 462 -11.88 -8.20 -3.54
N PRO A 463 -13.21 -8.04 -3.66
CA PRO A 463 -13.84 -6.73 -3.78
C PRO A 463 -13.96 -5.95 -2.46
N THR A 464 -13.97 -6.64 -1.32
CA THR A 464 -14.26 -6.04 0.00
C THR A 464 -13.04 -6.07 0.91
N THR A 465 -13.05 -5.26 1.97
CA THR A 465 -12.01 -5.29 3.01
C THR A 465 -12.66 -5.72 4.33
N PRO A 466 -12.48 -6.98 4.77
CA PRO A 466 -13.13 -7.48 5.97
C PRO A 466 -12.52 -6.86 7.22
N THR A 467 -13.38 -6.32 8.09
CA THR A 467 -12.98 -5.69 9.35
C THR A 467 -12.29 -6.65 10.33
N PRO A 468 -12.67 -7.95 10.48
CA PRO A 468 -11.98 -8.84 11.42
C PRO A 468 -10.51 -9.04 11.06
N LEU A 469 -10.20 -9.10 9.77
CA LEU A 469 -8.83 -9.22 9.27
C LEU A 469 -8.01 -7.98 9.61
N LEU A 470 -8.55 -6.78 9.36
CA LEU A 470 -7.87 -5.54 9.72
C LEU A 470 -7.62 -5.44 11.23
N VAL A 471 -8.62 -5.75 12.05
CA VAL A 471 -8.49 -5.69 13.52
C VAL A 471 -7.41 -6.64 14.02
N ALA A 472 -7.37 -7.88 13.51
CA ALA A 472 -6.36 -8.85 13.89
C ALA A 472 -4.94 -8.42 13.46
N SER A 473 -4.77 -8.00 12.20
CA SER A 473 -3.45 -7.63 11.67
C SER A 473 -2.92 -6.33 12.26
N TYR A 474 -3.78 -5.35 12.56
CA TYR A 474 -3.42 -4.05 13.13
C TYR A 474 -3.60 -3.95 14.66
N ALA A 475 -3.77 -5.07 15.36
CA ALA A 475 -3.84 -5.09 16.83
C ALA A 475 -2.62 -4.41 17.49
N TRP A 476 -1.42 -4.57 16.92
CA TRP A 476 -0.21 -3.87 17.37
C TRP A 476 -0.32 -2.34 17.32
N PHE A 477 -1.06 -1.80 16.35
CA PHE A 477 -1.26 -0.34 16.21
C PHE A 477 -2.21 0.18 17.30
N LEU A 478 -3.24 -0.60 17.65
CA LEU A 478 -4.09 -0.30 18.80
C LEU A 478 -3.28 -0.29 20.11
N VAL A 479 -2.37 -1.25 20.29
CA VAL A 479 -1.44 -1.25 21.43
C VAL A 479 -0.57 0.00 21.43
N ALA A 480 -0.03 0.40 20.27
CA ALA A 480 0.76 1.62 20.16
C ALA A 480 -0.04 2.85 20.61
N LEU A 481 -1.30 2.98 20.19
CA LEU A 481 -2.19 4.05 20.62
C LEU A 481 -2.44 4.03 22.14
N VAL A 482 -2.70 2.86 22.72
CA VAL A 482 -2.91 2.70 24.17
C VAL A 482 -1.65 3.10 24.94
N VAL A 483 -0.48 2.60 24.54
CA VAL A 483 0.80 2.92 25.16
C VAL A 483 1.10 4.42 25.04
N GLY A 484 0.81 5.03 23.89
CA GLY A 484 0.92 6.47 23.70
C GLY A 484 -0.02 7.27 24.60
N CYS A 485 -1.26 6.83 24.81
CA CYS A 485 -2.20 7.41 25.77
C CYS A 485 -1.71 7.27 27.22
N CYS A 486 -1.15 6.11 27.60
CA CYS A 486 -0.52 5.91 28.90
C CYS A 486 0.65 6.88 29.11
N TYR A 487 1.47 7.11 28.08
CA TYR A 487 2.54 8.10 28.11
C TYR A 487 1.99 9.53 28.32
N ILE A 488 0.91 9.91 27.64
CA ILE A 488 0.23 11.20 27.85
C ILE A 488 -0.22 11.35 29.31
N ALA A 489 -0.89 10.32 29.85
CA ALA A 489 -1.37 10.32 31.23
C ALA A 489 -0.21 10.44 32.24
N ALA A 490 0.86 9.66 32.05
CA ALA A 490 2.05 9.70 32.90
C ALA A 490 2.73 11.07 32.87
N GLN A 491 2.84 11.68 31.69
CA GLN A 491 3.42 13.01 31.53
C GLN A 491 2.58 14.07 32.23
N ARG A 492 1.25 13.96 32.18
CA ARG A 492 0.35 14.86 32.90
C ARG A 492 0.44 14.75 34.41
N LEU A 493 0.47 13.52 34.92
CA LEU A 493 0.69 13.27 36.34
C LEU A 493 2.04 13.83 36.79
N TYR A 494 3.09 13.66 35.99
CA TYR A 494 4.41 14.23 36.27
C TYR A 494 4.39 15.76 36.32
N GLU A 495 3.76 16.42 35.34
CA GLU A 495 3.62 17.89 35.33
C GLU A 495 2.81 18.40 36.54
N GLN A 496 1.74 17.69 36.91
CA GLN A 496 0.92 18.03 38.07
C GLN A 496 1.69 17.87 39.39
N CYS A 497 2.38 16.74 39.59
CA CYS A 497 3.21 16.50 40.78
C CYS A 497 4.34 17.53 40.90
N ARG A 498 4.99 17.87 39.77
CA ARG A 498 6.03 18.90 39.75
C ARG A 498 5.49 20.28 40.10
N SER A 499 4.31 20.65 39.58
CA SER A 499 3.66 21.91 39.93
C SER A 499 3.31 21.98 41.42
N SER A 500 2.77 20.90 41.98
CA SER A 500 2.45 20.81 43.41
C SER A 500 3.67 20.98 44.32
N ASN A 501 4.84 20.45 43.93
CA ASN A 501 6.08 20.59 44.70
C ASN A 501 6.71 21.99 44.61
N ILE A 502 6.43 22.76 43.55
CA ILE A 502 6.96 24.12 43.38
C ILE A 502 6.03 25.17 44.01
N ASN A 503 4.72 24.94 44.01
CA ASN A 503 3.71 25.89 44.50
C ASN A 503 3.35 25.73 45.99
N GLY A 504 4.08 24.91 46.76
CA GLY A 504 3.90 24.79 48.22
C GLY A 504 4.24 26.04 49.05
N VAL A 505 4.36 27.24 48.44
CA VAL A 505 4.68 28.50 49.15
C VAL A 505 3.81 29.70 48.74
N VAL A 506 2.99 29.68 47.68
CA VAL A 506 2.07 30.81 47.40
C VAL A 506 0.78 30.34 46.77
N ASP A 507 -0.32 30.44 47.52
CA ASP A 507 -1.69 30.36 47.03
C ASP A 507 -1.96 31.52 46.04
N GLU A 508 -2.31 31.20 44.79
CA GLU A 508 -2.92 32.14 43.86
C GLU A 508 -4.40 31.73 43.65
N PRO A 509 -5.39 32.64 43.72
CA PRO A 509 -6.78 32.25 43.78
C PRO A 509 -7.26 31.68 42.44
N SER A 510 -7.80 30.47 42.50
CA SER A 510 -8.44 29.77 41.38
C SER A 510 -9.69 30.51 40.91
N SER A 511 -9.66 31.12 39.73
CA SER A 511 -10.88 31.47 39.00
C SER A 511 -11.35 30.26 38.17
N ARG A 512 -12.19 29.44 38.81
CA ARG A 512 -12.99 28.40 38.16
C ARG A 512 -14.05 29.05 37.27
N THR A 513 -13.87 28.99 35.96
CA THR A 513 -14.98 28.87 35.00
C THR A 513 -14.55 27.96 33.87
N ALA A 514 -14.75 26.66 34.09
CA ALA A 514 -14.76 25.67 33.02
C ALA A 514 -16.12 25.75 32.31
N SER A 515 -16.17 26.28 31.09
CA SER A 515 -17.29 26.01 30.19
C SER A 515 -16.89 24.89 29.24
N LEU A 516 -17.62 23.78 29.31
CA LEU A 516 -17.56 22.69 28.36
C LEU A 516 -18.17 23.12 27.00
N ALA A 517 -17.41 22.86 25.93
CA ALA A 517 -17.76 22.78 24.49
C ALA A 517 -17.85 24.08 23.64
N PRO A 518 -17.48 24.03 22.33
CA PRO A 518 -17.03 22.87 21.56
C PRO A 518 -15.53 22.89 21.24
N ALA A 519 -14.89 21.74 21.49
CA ALA A 519 -13.75 21.28 20.70
C ALA A 519 -14.16 21.18 19.21
N ILE A 520 -13.21 21.35 18.29
CA ILE A 520 -13.34 21.40 16.79
C ILE A 520 -13.20 22.82 16.16
N ALA A 521 -12.84 23.86 16.92
CA ALA A 521 -12.38 25.12 16.30
C ALA A 521 -10.84 25.12 16.13
N ILE A 522 -10.40 25.14 14.87
CA ILE A 522 -9.02 25.39 14.43
C ILE A 522 -8.49 26.65 15.13
N LYS A 523 -7.72 26.48 16.20
CA LYS A 523 -6.94 27.55 16.83
C LYS A 523 -5.55 27.02 17.17
N ARG A 524 -4.62 27.09 16.20
CA ARG A 524 -3.46 27.92 16.51
C ARG A 524 -4.08 29.31 16.68
N ALA A 525 -4.24 29.78 17.91
CA ALA A 525 -4.51 31.18 18.12
C ALA A 525 -3.37 31.89 17.38
N SER A 526 -3.67 32.42 16.18
CA SER A 526 -2.80 33.41 15.60
C SER A 526 -2.66 34.43 16.72
N ILE A 527 -1.42 34.63 17.17
CA ILE A 527 -1.09 35.57 18.23
C ILE A 527 -1.69 36.94 17.86
N VAL A 528 -1.90 37.17 16.56
CA VAL A 528 -2.42 38.37 15.93
C VAL A 528 -3.89 38.73 16.26
N PRO A 529 -4.94 37.93 16.00
CA PRO A 529 -6.33 38.28 16.35
C PRO A 529 -6.60 38.41 17.85
N ALA A 530 -5.80 37.78 18.72
CA ALA A 530 -5.88 38.03 20.16
C ALA A 530 -5.30 39.42 20.52
N LEU A 531 -4.30 39.88 19.77
CA LEU A 531 -3.62 41.15 20.00
C LEU A 531 -4.27 42.32 19.25
N SER A 532 -4.94 42.08 18.12
CA SER A 532 -5.80 43.07 17.47
C SER A 532 -6.96 43.48 18.38
N ARG A 533 -7.58 42.52 19.09
CA ARG A 533 -8.64 42.80 20.08
C ARG A 533 -8.16 43.59 21.29
N VAL A 534 -6.90 43.37 21.73
CA VAL A 534 -6.30 44.14 22.84
C VAL A 534 -6.03 45.59 22.42
N HIS A 535 -5.70 45.82 21.15
CA HIS A 535 -5.47 47.16 20.61
C HIS A 535 -6.79 47.89 20.27
N GLU A 536 -7.75 47.23 19.64
CA GLU A 536 -9.08 47.79 19.33
C GLU A 536 -9.85 48.18 20.60
N GLY A 537 -9.83 47.33 21.64
CA GLY A 537 -10.42 47.65 22.95
C GLY A 537 -9.70 48.76 23.73
N SER A 538 -8.58 49.30 23.24
CA SER A 538 -7.92 50.45 23.83
C SER A 538 -8.41 51.80 23.26
N HIS A 539 -9.07 51.78 22.10
CA HIS A 539 -9.63 52.97 21.45
C HIS A 539 -11.09 53.24 21.87
N GLU A 540 -11.83 52.23 22.32
CA GLU A 540 -13.19 52.39 22.84
C GLU A 540 -13.17 52.46 24.38
N THR A 541 -13.48 53.66 24.89
CA THR A 541 -13.93 54.00 26.25
C THR A 541 -13.19 53.41 27.47
N GLY A 542 -12.70 54.33 28.30
CA GLY A 542 -12.10 54.02 29.60
C GLY A 542 -12.99 53.14 30.48
N THR A 543 -12.32 52.23 31.17
CA THR A 543 -12.80 51.30 32.21
C THR A 543 -13.22 49.89 31.75
N SER A 544 -12.44 48.91 32.26
CA SER A 544 -12.79 47.49 32.43
C SER A 544 -12.42 46.49 31.31
N ARG A 545 -11.13 46.15 31.27
CA ARG A 545 -10.54 44.77 31.36
C ARG A 545 -9.14 44.74 30.72
N ARG A 546 -8.21 45.52 31.26
CA ARG A 546 -6.78 45.27 31.01
C ARG A 546 -6.37 44.08 31.87
N GLY A 547 -5.79 43.05 31.25
CA GLY A 547 -5.17 41.96 31.99
C GLY A 547 -4.05 42.49 32.90
N PRO A 548 -3.73 41.80 34.01
CA PRO A 548 -2.81 42.28 35.04
C PRO A 548 -1.41 42.66 34.53
N HIS A 549 -0.99 42.15 33.36
CA HIS A 549 0.31 42.45 32.76
C HIS A 549 0.40 43.79 31.99
N PHE A 550 -0.72 44.42 31.62
CA PHE A 550 -0.74 45.66 30.83
C PHE A 550 -1.25 46.89 31.62
N ALA A 551 -1.45 46.73 32.93
CA ALA A 551 -2.02 47.78 33.78
C ALA A 551 -1.06 48.97 34.02
N SER A 552 0.25 48.78 33.83
CA SER A 552 1.29 49.77 34.15
C SER A 552 1.88 50.54 32.95
N VAL A 553 1.50 50.22 31.70
CA VAL A 553 2.07 50.84 30.49
C VAL A 553 1.11 51.91 29.93
N PRO A 554 1.56 53.17 29.74
CA PRO A 554 0.71 54.23 29.19
C PRO A 554 0.33 53.94 27.72
N PRO A 555 -0.94 54.20 27.31
CA PRO A 555 -1.48 53.82 26.00
C PRO A 555 -0.73 54.44 24.81
N SER A 556 -0.07 55.59 25.00
CA SER A 556 0.75 56.25 23.98
C SER A 556 2.10 55.58 23.69
N SER A 557 2.48 54.53 24.43
CA SER A 557 3.78 53.85 24.30
C SER A 557 3.69 52.37 23.91
N LEU A 558 2.47 51.86 23.70
CA LEU A 558 2.20 50.47 23.32
C LEU A 558 2.53 50.24 21.84
N THR A 559 3.79 49.88 21.58
CA THR A 559 4.21 49.35 20.27
C THR A 559 3.88 47.87 20.16
N TRP A 560 3.70 47.37 18.93
CA TRP A 560 3.46 45.95 18.69
C TRP A 560 4.58 45.06 19.24
N ALA A 561 5.82 45.54 19.27
CA ALA A 561 6.93 44.87 19.95
C ALA A 561 6.64 44.57 21.43
N THR A 562 6.15 45.55 22.20
CA THR A 562 5.81 45.37 23.63
C THR A 562 4.63 44.42 23.84
N VAL A 563 3.65 44.46 22.93
CA VAL A 563 2.49 43.57 22.94
C VAL A 563 2.90 42.12 22.64
N LEU A 564 3.81 41.92 21.68
CA LEU A 564 4.37 40.63 21.31
C LEU A 564 5.22 40.04 22.46
N GLU A 565 6.08 40.85 23.08
CA GLU A 565 6.94 40.44 24.21
C GLU A 565 6.14 40.00 25.43
N ALA A 566 4.96 40.60 25.68
CA ALA A 566 4.07 40.19 26.76
C ALA A 566 3.20 38.97 26.40
N ALA A 567 2.73 38.87 25.16
CA ALA A 567 1.78 37.83 24.75
C ALA A 567 2.43 36.49 24.40
N VAL A 568 3.56 36.49 23.69
CA VAL A 568 4.21 35.25 23.22
C VAL A 568 4.67 34.36 24.38
N PRO A 569 5.29 34.86 25.48
CA PRO A 569 5.66 33.99 26.59
C PRO A 569 4.46 33.46 27.38
N SER A 570 3.33 34.18 27.36
CA SER A 570 2.08 33.70 27.94
C SER A 570 1.48 32.57 27.09
N ALA A 571 1.38 32.78 25.77
CA ALA A 571 0.93 31.77 24.82
C ALA A 571 1.85 30.53 24.82
N ALA A 572 3.16 30.74 24.89
CA ALA A 572 4.15 29.68 24.92
C ALA A 572 4.06 28.79 26.16
N ARG A 573 3.53 29.30 27.28
CA ARG A 573 3.27 28.50 28.51
C ARG A 573 2.03 27.60 28.36
N HIS A 574 1.09 27.97 27.50
CA HIS A 574 -0.15 27.23 27.28
C HIS A 574 -0.14 26.32 26.06
N LEU A 575 0.99 26.27 25.31
CA LEU A 575 1.21 25.29 24.26
C LEU A 575 1.13 23.86 24.82
N ALA A 576 0.30 23.05 24.17
CA ALA A 576 0.10 21.63 24.41
C ALA A 576 0.25 20.87 23.09
N GLY A 577 0.49 19.56 23.18
CA GLY A 577 0.78 18.69 22.05
C GLY A 577 2.26 18.30 21.94
N LEU A 578 2.68 17.93 20.73
CA LEU A 578 4.06 17.56 20.41
C LEU A 578 4.93 18.83 20.28
N VAL A 579 5.49 19.27 21.42
CA VAL A 579 6.27 20.51 21.52
C VAL A 579 7.52 20.28 22.37
N ALA A 580 8.68 20.72 21.89
CA ALA A 580 9.95 20.61 22.59
C ALA A 580 10.00 21.52 23.84
N PRO A 581 10.78 21.14 24.88
CA PRO A 581 10.93 21.96 26.07
C PRO A 581 11.58 23.32 25.75
N ILE A 582 11.05 24.39 26.35
CA ILE A 582 11.55 25.76 26.22
C ILE A 582 12.65 25.97 27.26
N THR A 583 13.91 25.98 26.84
CA THR A 583 15.09 26.12 27.74
C THR A 583 15.89 27.40 27.55
N ASP A 584 15.54 28.21 26.54
CA ASP A 584 16.41 29.27 26.05
C ASP A 584 16.12 30.64 26.68
N ARG A 585 15.27 30.70 27.70
CA ARG A 585 14.89 31.95 28.33
C ARG A 585 16.05 32.51 29.17
N ARG A 586 16.54 33.69 28.78
CA ARG A 586 17.48 34.52 29.57
C ARG A 586 16.76 35.81 29.93
N GLY A 587 16.21 35.92 31.14
CA GLY A 587 15.56 37.14 31.61
C GLY A 587 14.17 37.39 31.00
N GLY A 588 13.85 38.68 30.82
CA GLY A 588 12.57 39.17 30.26
C GLY A 588 12.49 39.24 28.74
N GLU A 589 13.53 38.81 28.02
CA GLU A 589 13.59 38.85 26.56
C GLU A 589 12.75 37.74 25.92
N LEU A 590 12.17 38.04 24.75
CA LEU A 590 11.42 37.09 23.93
C LEU A 590 12.33 35.92 23.50
N SER A 591 11.95 34.68 23.82
CA SER A 591 12.78 33.55 23.40
C SER A 591 12.57 33.24 21.91
N PRO A 592 13.65 33.10 21.12
CA PRO A 592 13.61 32.68 19.72
C PRO A 592 12.81 31.39 19.49
N SER A 593 12.93 30.44 20.42
CA SER A 593 12.26 29.13 20.36
C SER A 593 10.77 29.23 20.69
N GLU A 594 10.36 30.22 21.49
CA GLU A 594 8.94 30.48 21.77
C GLU A 594 8.25 31.04 20.52
N LEU A 595 8.87 32.01 19.84
CA LEU A 595 8.34 32.56 18.58
C LEU A 595 8.28 31.48 17.48
N TRP A 596 9.35 30.69 17.35
CA TRP A 596 9.43 29.59 16.39
C TRP A 596 8.36 28.51 16.63
N SER A 597 8.13 28.11 17.89
CA SER A 597 7.13 27.08 18.24
C SER A 597 5.69 27.47 17.87
N HIS A 598 5.40 28.77 17.72
CA HIS A 598 4.11 29.27 17.24
C HIS A 598 4.04 29.40 15.71
N GLY A 599 5.12 29.09 15.00
CA GLY A 599 5.20 29.16 13.54
C GLY A 599 5.47 30.56 13.01
N TYR A 600 6.16 31.41 13.77
CA TYR A 600 6.56 32.76 13.32
C TYR A 600 8.07 32.94 13.38
N VAL A 601 8.58 33.81 12.50
CA VAL A 601 9.99 34.21 12.48
C VAL A 601 10.08 35.73 12.35
N LEU A 602 11.07 36.31 13.04
CA LEU A 602 11.33 37.74 12.98
C LEU A 602 12.34 38.08 11.87
N LEU A 603 11.93 38.95 10.95
CA LEU A 603 12.70 39.39 9.79
C LEU A 603 13.14 40.86 10.00
N ARG A 604 14.46 41.11 9.89
CA ARG A 604 15.10 42.43 10.04
C ARG A 604 14.75 43.21 11.32
N ARG A 605 14.26 42.56 12.38
CA ARG A 605 13.71 43.19 13.61
C ARG A 605 12.49 44.10 13.38
N SER A 606 11.92 44.11 12.18
CA SER A 606 10.82 45.00 11.84
C SER A 606 9.58 44.25 11.40
N TYR A 607 9.70 43.01 10.91
CA TYR A 607 8.56 42.23 10.42
C TYR A 607 8.45 40.88 11.12
N VAL A 608 7.25 40.52 11.58
CA VAL A 608 6.91 39.15 12.00
C VAL A 608 6.25 38.46 10.81
N VAL A 609 6.87 37.39 10.32
CA VAL A 609 6.42 36.64 9.14
C VAL A 609 6.10 35.21 9.57
N SER A 610 5.05 34.62 8.97
CA SER A 610 4.73 33.21 9.16
C SER A 610 5.87 32.34 8.64
N ILE A 611 6.22 31.28 9.37
CA ILE A 611 7.26 30.33 8.95
C ILE A 611 6.92 29.67 7.60
N HIS A 612 5.62 29.51 7.32
CA HIS A 612 5.15 28.95 6.06
C HIS A 612 5.47 29.88 4.87
N ASP A 613 5.52 31.20 5.09
CA ASP A 613 5.79 32.20 4.05
C ASP A 613 7.30 32.46 3.86
N VAL A 614 8.15 32.00 4.79
CA VAL A 614 9.61 32.12 4.65
C VAL A 614 10.12 31.34 3.42
N GLY A 615 9.45 30.24 3.05
CA GLY A 615 9.76 29.50 1.83
C GLY A 615 9.53 30.34 0.56
N TRP A 616 8.37 30.99 0.48
CA TRP A 616 8.02 31.91 -0.60
C TRP A 616 8.97 33.10 -0.65
N LEU A 617 9.35 33.64 0.51
CA LEU A 617 10.32 34.72 0.61
C LEU A 617 11.68 34.28 0.04
N ALA A 618 12.16 33.09 0.42
CA ALA A 618 13.40 32.51 -0.09
C ALA A 618 13.37 32.33 -1.61
N LEU A 619 12.23 31.89 -2.14
CA LEU A 619 12.03 31.67 -3.57
C LEU A 619 11.98 32.99 -4.36
N ASN A 620 11.32 34.03 -3.83
CA ASN A 620 11.34 35.37 -4.42
C ASN A 620 12.76 35.91 -4.59
N VAL A 621 13.59 35.65 -3.59
CA VAL A 621 14.98 36.10 -3.56
C VAL A 621 15.89 35.26 -4.44
N LEU A 622 15.67 33.94 -4.52
CA LEU A 622 16.34 33.07 -5.48
C LEU A 622 16.07 33.49 -6.93
N CYS A 623 14.81 33.78 -7.24
CA CYS A 623 14.39 34.15 -8.59
C CYS A 623 14.67 35.62 -8.93
N GLY A 624 15.12 36.43 -7.96
CA GLY A 624 15.32 37.88 -8.14
C GLY A 624 14.04 38.66 -8.48
N ARG A 625 12.86 38.06 -8.29
CA ARG A 625 11.54 38.61 -8.64
C ARG A 625 10.48 38.09 -7.66
N PRO A 626 9.40 38.85 -7.37
CA PRO A 626 8.34 38.40 -6.48
C PRO A 626 7.51 37.29 -7.17
N VAL A 627 7.86 36.03 -6.91
CA VAL A 627 7.10 34.86 -7.36
C VAL A 627 5.81 34.69 -6.54
N ALA A 628 5.84 35.03 -5.26
CA ALA A 628 4.70 35.00 -4.36
C ALA A 628 4.65 36.25 -3.46
N ARG A 629 3.44 36.73 -3.15
CA ARG A 629 3.26 37.85 -2.22
C ARG A 629 3.35 37.34 -0.79
N VAL A 630 4.38 37.77 -0.07
CA VAL A 630 4.58 37.43 1.34
C VAL A 630 4.15 38.61 2.19
N TYR A 631 3.34 38.33 3.20
CA TYR A 631 2.79 39.33 4.10
C TYR A 631 3.38 39.18 5.51
N GLY A 632 3.57 40.29 6.20
CA GLY A 632 4.12 40.30 7.55
C GLY A 632 3.62 41.47 8.38
N TYR A 633 3.73 41.35 9.69
CA TYR A 633 3.31 42.38 10.64
C TYR A 633 4.49 43.29 10.98
N HIS A 634 4.35 44.59 10.73
CA HIS A 634 5.39 45.57 11.04
C HIS A 634 5.38 45.92 12.55
N LEU A 635 6.46 45.59 13.26
CA LEU A 635 6.57 45.76 14.72
C LEU A 635 6.57 47.21 15.21
N HIS A 636 6.99 48.14 14.36
CA HIS A 636 7.19 49.55 14.71
C HIS A 636 6.16 50.49 14.08
N ALA A 637 5.17 49.96 13.35
CA ALA A 637 4.10 50.78 12.81
C ALA A 637 3.02 51.00 13.87
N CYS A 638 2.52 52.24 13.99
CA CYS A 638 1.39 52.56 14.85
C CYS A 638 0.06 52.01 14.29
N ASN A 639 0.01 51.65 13.00
CA ASN A 639 -1.17 51.09 12.35
C ASN A 639 -1.02 49.56 12.18
N CYS A 640 -2.09 48.84 12.52
CA CYS A 640 -2.21 47.38 12.40
C CYS A 640 -2.41 46.94 10.95
N GLY A 641 -1.43 47.23 10.08
CA GLY A 641 -1.43 46.80 8.68
C GLY A 641 -0.68 45.50 8.48
N LEU A 642 -1.31 44.54 7.80
CA LEU A 642 -0.60 43.44 7.16
C LEU A 642 0.15 44.04 5.96
N GLU A 643 1.48 44.16 6.04
CA GLU A 643 2.29 44.79 4.99
C GLU A 643 2.92 43.76 4.06
N LEU A 644 3.03 44.11 2.78
CA LEU A 644 3.75 43.30 1.81
C LEU A 644 5.26 43.36 2.11
N VAL A 645 5.85 42.22 2.41
CA VAL A 645 7.27 42.10 2.73
C VAL A 645 8.05 41.90 1.43
N ASP A 646 8.56 43.00 0.86
CA ASP A 646 9.41 42.96 -0.34
C ASP A 646 10.89 42.79 0.06
N VAL A 647 11.35 41.53 0.05
CA VAL A 647 12.77 41.21 0.20
C VAL A 647 13.32 40.79 -1.16
N ARG A 648 14.23 41.60 -1.71
CA ARG A 648 14.85 41.36 -3.03
C ARG A 648 16.28 40.83 -2.99
N ARG A 649 16.91 40.78 -1.82
CA ARG A 649 18.34 40.40 -1.70
C ARG A 649 18.53 39.30 -0.66
N TRP A 650 19.37 38.32 -1.00
CA TRP A 650 19.66 37.11 -0.23
C TRP A 650 20.14 37.36 1.21
N TRP A 651 20.95 38.40 1.42
CA TRP A 651 21.42 38.73 2.77
C TRP A 651 20.31 39.18 3.73
N HIS A 652 19.18 39.65 3.22
CA HIS A 652 18.07 40.10 4.05
C HIS A 652 17.16 38.97 4.54
N LEU A 653 17.05 37.87 3.80
CA LEU A 653 16.52 36.60 4.33
C LEU A 653 17.44 35.99 5.39
N LEU A 654 18.74 36.29 5.29
CA LEU A 654 19.74 35.82 6.24
C LEU A 654 19.84 36.72 7.47
N GLU A 655 19.15 37.87 7.49
CA GLU A 655 18.93 38.76 8.65
C GLU A 655 17.65 38.37 9.43
N LEU A 656 17.37 37.07 9.57
CA LEU A 656 16.41 36.56 10.55
C LEU A 656 17.02 36.70 11.95
N ARG A 657 16.98 37.92 12.49
CA ARG A 657 17.39 38.23 13.87
C ARG A 657 16.21 37.96 14.78
N LEU A 658 16.40 37.05 15.74
CA LEU A 658 15.39 36.71 16.77
C LEU A 658 15.58 37.52 18.07
N ASP A 659 16.38 38.60 18.03
CA ASP A 659 16.64 39.44 19.21
C ASP A 659 15.78 40.71 19.17
N ALA A 660 15.27 41.10 20.33
CA ALA A 660 14.41 42.26 20.56
C ALA A 660 15.03 43.59 20.07
N PRO A 661 14.20 44.55 19.62
CA PRO A 661 14.67 45.89 19.22
C PRO A 661 15.12 46.72 20.44
N ARG A 662 16.20 47.51 20.28
CA ARG A 662 16.69 48.46 21.31
C ARG A 662 15.96 49.82 21.21
N PRO A 663 15.77 50.55 22.32
CA PRO A 663 14.72 51.59 22.43
C PRO A 663 15.08 53.04 22.05
N ASN A 664 16.22 53.35 21.41
CA ASN A 664 16.63 54.76 21.23
C ASN A 664 16.79 55.18 19.75
N PHE A 665 15.69 55.21 18.99
CA PHE A 665 15.65 55.75 17.63
C PHE A 665 14.40 56.62 17.34
N ALA A 666 13.66 57.03 18.36
CA ALA A 666 12.35 57.67 18.21
C ALA A 666 12.42 59.13 17.69
N ALA A 667 13.43 59.91 18.09
CA ALA A 667 13.45 61.35 17.80
C ALA A 667 13.94 61.71 16.39
N GLU A 668 14.79 60.89 15.78
CA GLU A 668 15.26 61.08 14.39
C GLU A 668 14.25 60.52 13.37
N ALA A 669 13.44 59.55 13.81
CA ALA A 669 12.41 58.93 12.98
C ALA A 669 11.21 59.85 12.73
N GLU A 670 10.81 60.69 13.68
CA GLU A 670 9.61 61.53 13.58
C GLU A 670 9.76 62.68 12.54
N SER A 671 10.94 63.29 12.42
CA SER A 671 11.19 64.35 11.43
C SER A 671 11.30 63.78 10.00
N LEU A 672 11.93 62.61 9.85
CA LEU A 672 11.93 61.85 8.60
C LEU A 672 10.55 61.30 8.24
N LEU A 673 9.70 60.98 9.23
CA LEU A 673 8.34 60.51 9.03
C LEU A 673 7.45 61.58 8.41
N ALA A 674 7.52 62.83 8.88
CA ALA A 674 6.72 63.93 8.34
C ALA A 674 7.10 64.25 6.89
N GLN A 675 8.41 64.26 6.59
CA GLN A 675 8.91 64.48 5.23
C GLN A 675 8.58 63.30 4.30
N GLN A 676 8.71 62.06 4.80
CA GLN A 676 8.27 60.88 4.05
C GLN A 676 6.77 60.83 3.86
N GLN A 677 5.93 61.25 4.83
CA GLN A 677 4.47 61.22 4.67
C GLN A 677 4.01 62.14 3.54
N LYS A 678 4.64 63.31 3.39
CA LYS A 678 4.35 64.23 2.29
C LYS A 678 4.77 63.66 0.93
N GLN A 679 5.99 63.12 0.83
CA GLN A 679 6.47 62.48 -0.40
C GLN A 679 5.69 61.19 -0.72
N ARG A 680 5.26 60.44 0.31
CA ARG A 680 4.40 59.27 0.18
C ARG A 680 3.03 59.66 -0.33
N ALA A 681 2.43 60.75 0.13
CA ALA A 681 1.13 61.21 -0.34
C ALA A 681 1.14 61.55 -1.84
N GLU A 682 2.17 62.26 -2.30
CA GLU A 682 2.37 62.58 -3.72
C GLU A 682 2.71 61.33 -4.55
N ALA A 683 3.59 60.47 -4.04
CA ALA A 683 3.90 59.20 -4.68
C ALA A 683 2.69 58.26 -4.74
N THR A 684 1.84 58.19 -3.71
CA THR A 684 0.61 57.38 -3.73
C THR A 684 -0.38 57.89 -4.76
N LYS A 685 -0.48 59.19 -5.00
CA LYS A 685 -1.34 59.71 -6.08
C LYS A 685 -0.81 59.30 -7.46
N GLY A 686 0.51 59.38 -7.68
CA GLY A 686 1.14 58.90 -8.91
C GLY A 686 1.06 57.37 -9.07
N LEU A 687 1.16 56.64 -7.97
CA LEU A 687 1.10 55.18 -7.93
C LEU A 687 -0.34 54.68 -8.14
N GLN A 688 -1.35 55.37 -7.60
CA GLN A 688 -2.75 55.09 -7.88
C GLN A 688 -3.07 55.32 -9.36
N MET A 689 -2.59 56.40 -9.96
CA MET A 689 -2.82 56.68 -11.39
C MET A 689 -2.13 55.64 -12.29
N SER A 690 -0.88 55.28 -11.99
CA SER A 690 -0.16 54.24 -12.74
C SER A 690 -0.72 52.85 -12.51
N MET A 691 -1.23 52.55 -11.31
CA MET A 691 -1.91 51.29 -11.01
C MET A 691 -3.23 51.18 -11.78
N LEU A 692 -3.98 52.26 -11.93
CA LEU A 692 -5.22 52.27 -12.71
C LEU A 692 -4.94 52.06 -14.20
N LEU A 693 -3.88 52.70 -14.74
CA LEU A 693 -3.42 52.45 -16.12
C LEU A 693 -2.89 51.03 -16.31
N LEU A 694 -2.18 50.49 -15.30
CA LEU A 694 -1.67 49.12 -15.34
C LEU A 694 -2.82 48.11 -15.24
N GLU A 695 -3.82 48.33 -14.39
CA GLU A 695 -5.01 47.48 -14.29
C GLU A 695 -5.79 47.46 -15.60
N GLN A 696 -5.93 48.61 -16.26
CA GLN A 696 -6.57 48.69 -17.56
C GLN A 696 -5.77 47.94 -18.65
N HIS A 697 -4.44 48.08 -18.66
CA HIS A 697 -3.58 47.38 -19.61
C HIS A 697 -3.51 45.87 -19.34
N LEU A 698 -3.44 45.48 -18.07
CA LEU A 698 -3.41 44.09 -17.63
C LEU A 698 -4.75 43.42 -17.90
N GLY A 699 -5.87 44.11 -17.69
CA GLY A 699 -7.20 43.63 -18.07
C GLY A 699 -7.26 43.28 -19.55
N LEU A 700 -6.82 44.20 -20.43
CA LEU A 700 -6.72 43.95 -21.86
C LEU A 700 -5.80 42.77 -22.22
N GLN A 701 -4.64 42.65 -21.57
CA GLN A 701 -3.73 41.52 -21.82
C GLN A 701 -4.27 40.19 -21.30
N VAL A 702 -4.93 40.19 -20.15
CA VAL A 702 -5.57 39.01 -19.57
C VAL A 702 -6.72 38.56 -20.45
N ASP A 703 -7.57 39.48 -20.91
CA ASP A 703 -8.66 39.15 -21.84
C ASP A 703 -8.13 38.59 -23.17
N THR A 704 -7.05 39.18 -23.71
CA THR A 704 -6.38 38.69 -24.92
C THR A 704 -5.75 37.31 -24.71
N ALA A 705 -5.17 37.05 -23.54
CA ALA A 705 -4.55 35.77 -23.20
C ALA A 705 -5.58 34.70 -22.81
N MET A 706 -6.75 35.08 -22.28
CA MET A 706 -7.85 34.18 -21.93
C MET A 706 -8.65 33.74 -23.15
N ALA A 707 -8.72 34.54 -24.21
CA ALA A 707 -9.41 34.17 -25.45
C ALA A 707 -9.00 32.78 -26.01
N PRO A 708 -7.70 32.43 -26.18
CA PRO A 708 -7.31 31.10 -26.64
C PRO A 708 -7.58 30.00 -25.61
N VAL A 709 -7.53 30.31 -24.31
CA VAL A 709 -7.85 29.35 -23.24
C VAL A 709 -9.33 29.00 -23.25
N MET A 710 -10.20 30.00 -23.40
CA MET A 710 -11.65 29.81 -23.55
C MET A 710 -11.99 29.02 -24.81
N ALA A 711 -11.32 29.30 -25.93
CA ALA A 711 -11.47 28.53 -27.17
C ALA A 711 -11.08 27.06 -26.98
N ASN A 712 -9.95 26.78 -26.30
CA ASN A 712 -9.55 25.42 -25.96
C ASN A 712 -10.51 24.73 -25.00
N GLN A 713 -11.01 25.43 -23.98
CA GLN A 713 -12.00 24.89 -23.06
C GLN A 713 -13.28 24.50 -23.79
N GLN A 714 -13.73 25.33 -24.74
CA GLN A 714 -14.91 25.06 -25.55
C GLN A 714 -14.69 23.87 -26.49
N ALA A 715 -13.50 23.74 -27.09
CA ALA A 715 -13.13 22.57 -27.89
C ALA A 715 -13.13 21.26 -27.07
N ILE A 716 -12.59 21.28 -25.84
CA ILE A 716 -12.63 20.14 -24.93
C ILE A 716 -14.07 19.79 -24.53
N GLN A 717 -14.90 20.81 -24.27
CA GLN A 717 -16.31 20.61 -23.94
C GLN A 717 -17.06 19.96 -25.11
N ASP A 718 -16.83 20.40 -26.35
CA ASP A 718 -17.42 19.81 -27.54
C ASP A 718 -16.95 18.36 -27.76
N GLU A 719 -15.67 18.06 -27.51
CA GLU A 719 -15.12 16.71 -27.57
C GLU A 719 -15.76 15.79 -26.51
N CYS A 720 -15.90 16.27 -25.27
CA CYS A 720 -16.58 15.55 -24.20
C CYS A 720 -18.05 15.26 -24.53
N ILE A 721 -18.76 16.23 -25.13
CA ILE A 721 -20.13 16.03 -25.62
C ILE A 721 -20.15 14.97 -26.74
N GLY A 722 -19.17 15.00 -27.65
CA GLY A 722 -18.98 13.98 -28.70
C GLY A 722 -18.78 12.57 -28.14
N MET A 723 -17.89 12.42 -27.16
CA MET A 723 -17.65 11.14 -26.48
C MET A 723 -18.90 10.65 -25.75
N ALA A 724 -19.62 11.53 -25.05
CA ALA A 724 -20.86 11.17 -24.37
C ALA A 724 -21.93 10.66 -25.35
N LYS A 725 -22.06 11.29 -26.53
CA LYS A 725 -22.95 10.80 -27.59
C LYS A 725 -22.54 9.42 -28.10
N CYS A 726 -21.24 9.18 -28.32
CA CYS A 726 -20.73 7.85 -28.70
C CYS A 726 -21.03 6.78 -27.64
N ALA A 727 -20.82 7.09 -26.35
CA ALA A 727 -21.12 6.18 -25.26
C ALA A 727 -22.61 5.81 -25.20
N VAL A 728 -23.50 6.79 -25.38
CA VAL A 728 -24.95 6.55 -25.45
C VAL A 728 -25.31 5.67 -26.65
N GLN A 729 -24.72 5.91 -27.83
CA GLN A 729 -24.94 5.06 -29.00
C GLN A 729 -24.45 3.62 -28.78
N LEU A 730 -23.30 3.43 -28.13
CA LEU A 730 -22.77 2.11 -27.81
C LEU A 730 -23.67 1.37 -26.81
N HIS A 731 -24.19 2.09 -25.81
CA HIS A 731 -25.16 1.54 -24.87
C HIS A 731 -26.46 1.09 -25.58
N GLN A 732 -27.01 1.93 -26.47
CA GLN A 732 -28.19 1.58 -27.27
C GLN A 732 -27.95 0.34 -28.14
N LYS A 733 -26.77 0.22 -28.79
CA LYS A 733 -26.37 -0.98 -29.55
C LYS A 733 -26.30 -2.21 -28.66
N THR A 734 -25.75 -2.09 -27.45
CA THR A 734 -25.65 -3.19 -26.49
C THR A 734 -27.03 -3.67 -26.03
N VAL A 735 -27.95 -2.74 -25.77
CA VAL A 735 -29.35 -3.07 -25.43
C VAL A 735 -30.04 -3.80 -26.58
N ARG A 736 -29.85 -3.33 -27.82
CA ARG A 736 -30.39 -4.00 -29.01
C ARG A 736 -29.83 -5.41 -29.17
N TRP A 737 -28.51 -5.58 -29.00
CA TRP A 737 -27.87 -6.89 -29.11
C TRP A 737 -28.35 -7.87 -28.03
N LYS A 738 -28.53 -7.40 -26.78
CA LYS A 738 -29.15 -8.21 -25.72
C LYS A 738 -30.57 -8.66 -26.06
N ALA A 739 -31.37 -7.78 -26.68
CA ALA A 739 -32.72 -8.13 -27.12
C ALA A 739 -32.70 -9.17 -28.25
N GLU A 740 -31.80 -9.02 -29.23
CA GLU A 740 -31.60 -9.99 -30.31
C GLU A 740 -31.10 -11.34 -29.79
N HIS A 741 -30.13 -11.36 -28.88
CA HIS A 741 -29.67 -12.58 -28.21
C HIS A 741 -30.80 -13.29 -27.45
N LYS A 742 -31.67 -12.53 -26.75
CA LYS A 742 -32.84 -13.10 -26.07
C LYS A 742 -33.83 -13.74 -27.06
N ARG A 743 -34.06 -13.10 -28.22
CA ARG A 743 -34.90 -13.68 -29.29
C ARG A 743 -34.28 -14.95 -29.87
N PHE A 744 -32.98 -14.93 -30.14
CA PHE A 744 -32.26 -16.11 -30.62
C PHE A 744 -32.34 -17.28 -29.64
N LYS A 745 -32.15 -17.01 -28.34
CA LYS A 745 -32.29 -18.03 -27.29
C LYS A 745 -33.71 -18.62 -27.22
N ALA A 746 -34.74 -17.80 -27.43
CA ALA A 746 -36.12 -18.28 -27.49
C ALA A 746 -36.36 -19.18 -28.72
N GLN A 747 -35.84 -18.81 -29.89
CA GLN A 747 -35.92 -19.63 -31.10
C GLN A 747 -35.15 -20.96 -30.95
N LEU A 748 -34.02 -20.95 -30.23
CA LEU A 748 -33.26 -22.17 -29.94
C LEU A 748 -34.07 -23.14 -29.04
N ALA A 749 -34.78 -22.61 -28.05
CA ALA A 749 -35.63 -23.41 -27.17
C ALA A 749 -36.81 -24.05 -27.95
N GLU A 750 -37.42 -23.33 -28.89
CA GLU A 750 -38.46 -23.90 -29.77
C GLU A 750 -37.92 -25.05 -30.65
N LEU A 751 -36.65 -24.96 -31.08
CA LEU A 751 -35.99 -26.05 -31.83
C LEU A 751 -35.70 -27.28 -30.95
N GLU A 752 -35.36 -27.08 -29.68
CA GLU A 752 -35.21 -28.17 -28.72
C GLU A 752 -36.54 -28.91 -28.48
N ASP A 753 -37.65 -28.17 -28.34
CA ASP A 753 -38.98 -28.75 -28.21
C ASP A 753 -39.39 -29.53 -29.47
N PHE A 754 -39.09 -29.00 -30.66
CA PHE A 754 -39.30 -29.71 -31.93
C PHE A 754 -38.45 -30.98 -32.03
N SER A 755 -37.19 -30.93 -31.61
CA SER A 755 -36.29 -32.08 -31.54
C SER A 755 -36.86 -33.17 -30.62
N ALA A 756 -37.34 -32.80 -29.43
CA ALA A 756 -37.94 -33.73 -28.48
C ALA A 756 -39.21 -34.38 -29.06
N TRP A 757 -40.07 -33.58 -29.70
CA TRP A 757 -41.25 -34.09 -30.41
C TRP A 757 -40.90 -35.06 -31.53
N ALA A 758 -39.86 -34.77 -32.33
CA ALA A 758 -39.42 -35.65 -33.41
C ALA A 758 -38.89 -37.00 -32.89
N VAL A 759 -38.10 -36.98 -31.81
CA VAL A 759 -37.61 -38.21 -31.15
C VAL A 759 -38.77 -39.02 -30.58
N GLN A 760 -39.76 -38.36 -29.97
CA GLN A 760 -40.94 -39.03 -29.44
C GLN A 760 -41.78 -39.66 -30.56
N SER A 761 -42.00 -38.93 -31.65
CA SER A 761 -42.72 -39.44 -32.83
C SER A 761 -42.03 -40.65 -33.46
N ALA A 762 -40.69 -40.64 -33.51
CA ALA A 762 -39.92 -41.79 -33.99
C ALA A 762 -40.12 -43.04 -33.10
N LYS A 763 -40.09 -42.88 -31.77
CA LYS A 763 -40.37 -43.98 -30.83
C LYS A 763 -41.79 -44.54 -30.98
N GLU A 764 -42.77 -43.67 -31.19
CA GLU A 764 -44.16 -44.09 -31.41
C GLU A 764 -44.31 -44.87 -32.72
N MET A 765 -43.65 -44.43 -33.80
CA MET A 765 -43.60 -45.18 -35.06
C MET A 765 -42.94 -46.55 -34.89
N GLU A 766 -41.81 -46.65 -34.19
CA GLU A 766 -41.16 -47.93 -33.89
C GLU A 766 -42.09 -48.87 -33.10
N ALA A 767 -42.82 -48.36 -32.12
CA ALA A 767 -43.78 -49.14 -31.35
C ALA A 767 -44.98 -49.62 -32.19
N ILE A 768 -45.44 -48.81 -33.14
CA ILE A 768 -46.49 -49.19 -34.10
C ILE A 768 -45.97 -50.29 -35.02
N CYS A 769 -44.75 -50.14 -35.57
CA CYS A 769 -44.12 -51.16 -36.41
C CYS A 769 -43.98 -52.50 -35.68
N GLY A 770 -43.50 -52.50 -34.43
CA GLY A 770 -43.40 -53.72 -33.63
C GLY A 770 -44.75 -54.41 -33.37
N LYS A 771 -45.82 -53.63 -33.16
CA LYS A 771 -47.18 -54.19 -33.04
C LYS A 771 -47.69 -54.78 -34.36
N LEU A 772 -47.37 -54.14 -35.49
CA LEU A 772 -47.73 -54.63 -36.82
C LEU A 772 -47.00 -55.93 -37.16
N GLU A 773 -45.72 -56.04 -36.82
CA GLU A 773 -44.95 -57.29 -36.95
C GLU A 773 -45.57 -58.42 -36.13
N TYR A 774 -45.99 -58.15 -34.89
CA TYR A 774 -46.69 -59.14 -34.07
C TYR A 774 -48.02 -59.60 -34.69
N VAL A 775 -48.83 -58.67 -35.21
CA VAL A 775 -50.09 -59.01 -35.90
C VAL A 775 -49.82 -59.86 -37.15
N CYS A 776 -48.81 -59.49 -37.95
CA CYS A 776 -48.39 -60.28 -39.11
C CYS A 776 -47.92 -61.68 -38.71
N HIS A 777 -47.19 -61.81 -37.60
CA HIS A 777 -46.75 -63.10 -37.06
C HIS A 777 -47.95 -63.98 -36.65
N GLU A 778 -48.90 -63.43 -35.90
CA GLU A 778 -50.11 -64.18 -35.48
C GLU A 778 -50.99 -64.59 -36.66
N LEU A 779 -51.17 -63.71 -37.66
CA LEU A 779 -51.88 -64.06 -38.90
C LEU A 779 -51.17 -65.18 -39.67
N SER A 780 -49.83 -65.16 -39.72
CA SER A 780 -49.02 -66.20 -40.36
C SER A 780 -49.10 -67.54 -39.61
N ARG A 781 -49.28 -67.48 -38.29
CA ARG A 781 -49.43 -68.65 -37.42
C ARG A 781 -50.82 -69.28 -37.58
N ALA A 782 -51.88 -68.48 -37.56
CA ALA A 782 -53.24 -68.94 -37.78
C ALA A 782 -53.40 -69.60 -39.16
N ALA A 783 -52.78 -69.02 -40.21
CA ALA A 783 -52.78 -69.62 -41.55
C ALA A 783 -52.05 -70.97 -41.66
N LYS A 784 -51.16 -71.30 -40.70
CA LYS A 784 -50.50 -72.61 -40.59
C LYS A 784 -51.32 -73.64 -39.81
N ASP A 785 -52.20 -73.20 -38.91
CA ASP A 785 -53.04 -74.09 -38.11
C ASP A 785 -54.30 -74.54 -38.90
N ASP A 786 -54.68 -73.80 -39.96
CA ASP A 786 -55.79 -74.13 -40.88
C ASP A 786 -55.38 -74.95 -42.13
N ALA A 787 -54.09 -75.26 -42.29
CA ALA A 787 -53.52 -76.06 -43.39
C ALA A 787 -52.99 -77.41 -42.89
#